data_AF-A0A851NKF7-F1
#
_entry.id   AF-A0A851NKF7-F1
#
_cell.length_a   1.000
_cell.length_b   1.000
_cell.length_c   1.000
_cell.angle_alpha   90.00
_cell.angle_beta   90.00
_cell.angle_gamma   90.00
#
_symmetry.space_group_name_H-M   'P 1'
#
loop_
_entity.id
_entity.type
_entity.pdbx_description
1 polymer ?
#
loop_
_entity_poly.entity_id
_entity_poly.type
_entity_poly.pdbx_seq_one_letter_code
_entity_poly.pdbx_strand_id
1 'polypeptide(L)'
;ASVLAELQWDDGYAVPMANAENKALEEELQKMEKEKVNLQNQLTDLEERIEAMTSHLKNVRQEFSFTQSLYSARENEIETEQHFKALAERESGRLRSEIKRLEDEIVSLREKKNSQENAIDKTTRKLESLKQQMNCDEEVLESWIKESNRKDNDTFTIQKYAQQDEGKLGALTLQVEKLTMQANQKRRALDNELTETITAQMELDKTAEDFRRVHQERQEVIRQWESAIQQMQKRDQQIDHCALLIAELKQEMREKESMLKEKASFLVNETINNMEYERRISSAEREATSLRHEYQTQDTYRVQLEDELDILKSTVDRTASDLESLRIQVTNLKKEIEKKKARLSFLKERNAGLSNKLKLVTEKTLSSEDNALRMEEMLREEEKIVKEKETELNQLKEVLFKRTQELKVQKDKEKCVLAEIEGSRLSLKSLNSRLHKLDAEALKQQEFMYNQDFYIQQVQRRLSRLEGEIDADERQVLEAKIAELKKTLEEKKKACDILNAQHKKLQSDVQFIKKAMDKTGEETNGLMIKIHELNLFNEKSDQELKKAKAVKQEMMIEDNLLKLEVKRLQDTLSNKADKVLTLEKQKLQLHKAIAERTEEIKIHKAMLDSQIRLVDQERQRISAEFQDRLNKIDKLRCRYEILTVVMMPSEGEEEKSQAYYVIKAAQEKEALKREGDDLDAKISKAENEIVALENTLQILNNSNNNFRNSFKEVTETSEEYEEKLKLEEEKRVADEKYRYKRRQIKELEEYLQSMEKNYDALLKQEAIFQEQNKEKQAVILQLNKEIEEQKPKLERVIKQCSRLSREIQSLKKTKAATQEEKDIDLRALKNFSKTINKLLVDVLSAHPDLTASFQKYFDQFNLQLPAIASVGGSPSSQS
;
A
#
# COMPACT_ATOMS: atom_id res chain seq x y z
N ALA A 1 -20.64 -31.03 -57.41
CA ALA A 1 -19.24 -30.74 -57.10
C ALA A 1 -19.10 -29.28 -56.65
N SER A 2 -19.13 -29.04 -55.34
CA SER A 2 -18.23 -28.04 -54.77
C SER A 2 -16.82 -28.64 -54.79
N VAL A 3 -15.77 -27.82 -54.65
CA VAL A 3 -14.36 -28.28 -54.55
C VAL A 3 -14.16 -29.32 -53.42
N LEU A 4 -15.08 -29.30 -52.45
CA LEU A 4 -15.17 -30.20 -51.31
C LEU A 4 -15.43 -31.67 -51.69
N ALA A 5 -16.14 -31.95 -52.79
CA ALA A 5 -16.42 -33.31 -53.24
C ALA A 5 -15.20 -33.99 -53.91
N GLU A 6 -14.17 -33.21 -54.28
CA GLU A 6 -12.87 -33.70 -54.72
C GLU A 6 -11.88 -33.78 -53.54
N LEU A 7 -12.00 -32.85 -52.59
CA LEU A 7 -11.23 -32.78 -51.34
C LEU A 7 -11.73 -33.71 -50.23
N GLN A 8 -12.74 -34.52 -50.52
CA GLN A 8 -13.28 -35.50 -49.59
C GLN A 8 -14.02 -34.85 -48.39
N TRP A 9 -15.06 -34.03 -48.62
CA TRP A 9 -15.93 -33.52 -47.55
C TRP A 9 -17.41 -33.42 -47.97
N ASP A 10 -18.20 -34.47 -47.69
CA ASP A 10 -19.67 -34.47 -47.87
C ASP A 10 -20.46 -35.13 -46.70
N ASP A 11 -20.35 -36.45 -46.43
CA ASP A 11 -21.31 -37.19 -45.55
C ASP A 11 -20.70 -38.42 -44.81
N GLY A 12 -21.42 -39.07 -43.85
CA GLY A 12 -21.14 -40.41 -43.26
C GLY A 12 -19.86 -40.58 -42.42
N TYR A 13 -19.40 -39.53 -41.73
CA TYR A 13 -17.99 -39.30 -41.32
C TYR A 13 -16.96 -39.37 -42.47
N ALA A 14 -17.36 -39.76 -43.68
CA ALA A 14 -16.55 -40.30 -44.76
C ALA A 14 -16.78 -39.56 -46.10
N VAL A 15 -16.50 -38.26 -46.11
CA VAL A 15 -15.25 -37.81 -46.76
C VAL A 15 -14.95 -38.58 -48.07
N PRO A 16 -15.44 -38.15 -49.26
CA PRO A 16 -15.32 -38.86 -50.55
C PRO A 16 -13.92 -39.32 -51.03
N MET A 17 -13.39 -40.38 -50.42
CA MET A 17 -12.38 -41.27 -51.00
C MET A 17 -12.93 -41.90 -52.28
N ALA A 18 -12.25 -41.72 -53.41
CA ALA A 18 -12.79 -41.95 -54.74
C ALA A 18 -12.66 -43.41 -55.27
N ASN A 19 -12.50 -44.41 -54.40
CA ASN A 19 -12.00 -45.73 -54.81
C ASN A 19 -12.59 -46.91 -53.99
N ALA A 20 -12.40 -48.13 -54.52
CA ALA A 20 -12.87 -49.39 -53.95
C ALA A 20 -12.19 -49.79 -52.61
N GLU A 21 -11.20 -49.03 -52.16
CA GLU A 21 -10.52 -49.18 -50.86
C GLU A 21 -11.52 -49.08 -49.69
N ASN A 22 -12.58 -48.29 -49.85
CA ASN A 22 -13.68 -48.14 -48.87
C ASN A 22 -14.47 -49.45 -48.61
N LYS A 23 -14.12 -50.57 -49.27
CA LYS A 23 -14.92 -51.80 -49.30
C LYS A 23 -14.23 -53.06 -48.75
N ALA A 24 -12.95 -52.97 -48.35
CA ALA A 24 -12.32 -54.04 -47.56
C ALA A 24 -12.66 -53.95 -46.05
N LEU A 25 -13.15 -52.77 -45.62
CA LEU A 25 -13.39 -52.36 -44.23
C LEU A 25 -14.53 -53.13 -43.53
N GLU A 26 -15.32 -53.91 -44.27
CA GLU A 26 -16.58 -54.50 -43.79
C GLU A 26 -16.39 -55.93 -43.24
N GLU A 27 -15.48 -56.72 -43.82
CA GLU A 27 -15.14 -58.06 -43.29
C GLU A 27 -14.36 -57.99 -41.97
N GLU A 28 -13.79 -56.83 -41.62
CA GLU A 28 -13.09 -56.62 -40.35
C GLU A 28 -14.04 -56.75 -39.14
N LEU A 29 -15.31 -56.32 -39.26
CA LEU A 29 -16.28 -56.25 -38.16
C LEU A 29 -16.44 -57.55 -37.35
N GLN A 30 -16.54 -58.71 -38.00
CA GLN A 30 -16.74 -59.98 -37.29
C GLN A 30 -15.48 -60.49 -36.57
N LYS A 31 -14.30 -60.01 -36.95
CA LYS A 31 -13.05 -60.29 -36.26
C LYS A 31 -13.02 -59.59 -34.89
N MET A 32 -13.55 -58.36 -34.86
CA MET A 32 -13.64 -57.50 -33.67
C MET A 32 -14.43 -58.15 -32.51
N GLU A 33 -15.41 -59.03 -32.75
CA GLU A 33 -16.23 -59.61 -31.67
C GLU A 33 -15.56 -60.79 -30.92
N LYS A 34 -14.70 -61.58 -31.58
CA LYS A 34 -13.85 -62.54 -30.84
C LYS A 34 -12.65 -61.86 -30.20
N GLU A 35 -12.17 -60.79 -30.83
CA GLU A 35 -11.22 -59.89 -30.18
C GLU A 35 -11.87 -59.28 -28.93
N LYS A 36 -13.14 -58.83 -28.94
CA LYS A 36 -13.86 -58.24 -27.79
C LYS A 36 -13.74 -59.05 -26.49
N VAL A 37 -13.96 -60.37 -26.48
CA VAL A 37 -13.86 -61.17 -25.23
C VAL A 37 -12.41 -61.34 -24.78
N ASN A 38 -11.47 -61.50 -25.71
CA ASN A 38 -10.04 -61.57 -25.40
C ASN A 38 -9.53 -60.20 -24.89
N LEU A 39 -9.99 -59.12 -25.53
CA LEU A 39 -9.83 -57.73 -25.12
C LEU A 39 -10.47 -57.46 -23.75
N GLN A 40 -11.50 -58.21 -23.34
CA GLN A 40 -12.20 -58.01 -22.06
C GLN A 40 -11.47 -58.68 -20.88
N ASN A 41 -10.87 -59.86 -21.09
CA ASN A 41 -9.88 -60.41 -20.14
C ASN A 41 -8.59 -59.58 -20.11
N GLN A 42 -8.14 -59.09 -21.28
CA GLN A 42 -7.08 -58.09 -21.32
C GLN A 42 -7.51 -56.80 -20.63
N LEU A 43 -8.80 -56.43 -20.62
CA LEU A 43 -9.30 -55.25 -19.92
C LEU A 43 -9.18 -55.45 -18.41
N THR A 44 -9.49 -56.63 -17.86
CA THR A 44 -9.28 -56.91 -16.43
C THR A 44 -7.79 -57.01 -16.05
N ASP A 45 -6.95 -57.66 -16.88
CA ASP A 45 -5.49 -57.67 -16.69
C ASP A 45 -4.91 -56.25 -16.80
N LEU A 46 -5.46 -55.43 -17.70
CA LEU A 46 -5.13 -54.02 -17.84
C LEU A 46 -5.73 -53.17 -16.72
N GLU A 47 -6.83 -53.54 -16.08
CA GLU A 47 -7.41 -52.84 -14.93
C GLU A 47 -6.58 -53.09 -13.67
N GLU A 48 -6.22 -54.34 -13.36
CA GLU A 48 -5.27 -54.64 -12.28
C GLU A 48 -3.92 -53.98 -12.55
N ARG A 49 -3.43 -54.05 -13.79
CA ARG A 49 -2.20 -53.35 -14.20
C ARG A 49 -2.35 -51.84 -14.17
N ILE A 50 -3.51 -51.28 -14.49
CA ILE A 50 -3.80 -49.84 -14.40
C ILE A 50 -3.86 -49.44 -12.94
N GLU A 51 -4.43 -50.22 -12.03
CA GLU A 51 -4.48 -49.89 -10.60
C GLU A 51 -3.09 -50.02 -9.94
N ALA A 52 -2.32 -51.05 -10.30
CA ALA A 52 -0.89 -51.14 -9.97
C ALA A 52 -0.09 -49.97 -10.58
N MET A 53 -0.35 -49.60 -11.83
CA MET A 53 0.27 -48.44 -12.48
C MET A 53 -0.28 -47.11 -11.95
N THR A 54 -1.46 -47.04 -11.34
CA THR A 54 -2.08 -45.81 -10.81
C THR A 54 -1.63 -45.57 -9.37
N SER A 55 -1.44 -46.63 -8.58
CA SER A 55 -0.72 -46.56 -7.31
C SER A 55 0.77 -46.25 -7.52
N HIS A 56 1.43 -46.89 -8.50
CA HIS A 56 2.78 -46.50 -8.92
C HIS A 56 2.84 -45.07 -9.48
N LEU A 57 1.87 -44.63 -10.28
CA LEU A 57 1.79 -43.27 -10.81
C LEU A 57 1.36 -42.24 -9.75
N LYS A 58 0.69 -42.66 -8.67
CA LYS A 58 0.48 -41.84 -7.47
C LYS A 58 1.78 -41.65 -6.71
N ASN A 59 2.57 -42.71 -6.55
CA ASN A 59 3.92 -42.63 -5.97
C ASN A 59 4.84 -41.79 -6.86
N VAL A 60 4.85 -41.99 -8.18
CA VAL A 60 5.62 -41.17 -9.14
C VAL A 60 5.10 -39.73 -9.20
N ARG A 61 3.80 -39.46 -9.01
CA ARG A 61 3.28 -38.09 -8.85
C ARG A 61 3.72 -37.48 -7.51
N GLN A 62 3.85 -38.27 -6.46
CA GLN A 62 4.35 -37.82 -5.17
C GLN A 62 5.85 -37.51 -5.25
N GLU A 63 6.66 -38.43 -5.78
CA GLU A 63 8.09 -38.22 -6.06
C GLU A 63 8.32 -37.10 -7.09
N PHE A 64 7.44 -36.94 -8.08
CA PHE A 64 7.45 -35.78 -8.98
C PHE A 64 7.10 -34.50 -8.23
N SER A 65 6.13 -34.50 -7.31
CA SER A 65 5.81 -33.31 -6.49
C SER A 65 6.92 -32.94 -5.52
N PHE A 66 7.65 -33.93 -4.97
CA PHE A 66 8.85 -33.72 -4.17
C PHE A 66 10.00 -33.21 -5.04
N THR A 67 10.24 -33.84 -6.20
CA THR A 67 11.26 -33.41 -7.17
C THR A 67 10.95 -32.03 -7.74
N GLN A 68 9.68 -31.69 -7.96
CA GLN A 68 9.22 -30.37 -8.40
C GLN A 68 9.36 -29.34 -7.28
N SER A 69 9.06 -29.69 -6.01
CA SER A 69 9.31 -28.81 -4.87
C SER A 69 10.81 -28.55 -4.68
N LEU A 70 11.64 -29.57 -4.88
CA LEU A 70 13.10 -29.50 -4.81
C LEU A 70 13.68 -28.76 -6.04
N TYR A 71 13.07 -28.92 -7.22
CA TYR A 71 13.39 -28.15 -8.42
C TYR A 71 13.03 -26.68 -8.24
N SER A 72 11.83 -26.34 -7.76
CA SER A 72 11.45 -24.96 -7.47
C SER A 72 12.28 -24.36 -6.32
N ALA A 73 12.71 -25.16 -5.33
CA ALA A 73 13.69 -24.72 -4.35
C ALA A 73 15.05 -24.42 -5.01
N ARG A 74 15.52 -25.27 -5.94
CA ARG A 74 16.73 -25.02 -6.73
C ARG A 74 16.60 -23.87 -7.72
N GLU A 75 15.41 -23.62 -8.25
CA GLU A 75 15.08 -22.52 -9.15
C GLU A 75 15.09 -21.21 -8.37
N ASN A 76 14.45 -21.16 -7.20
CA ASN A 76 14.57 -20.05 -6.23
C ASN A 76 16.04 -19.81 -5.80
N GLU A 77 16.81 -20.87 -5.49
CA GLU A 77 18.23 -20.74 -5.19
C GLU A 77 19.00 -20.15 -6.38
N ILE A 78 18.76 -20.66 -7.60
CA ILE A 78 19.35 -20.14 -8.84
C ILE A 78 18.93 -18.69 -9.10
N GLU A 79 17.69 -18.29 -8.82
CA GLU A 79 17.26 -16.88 -8.89
C GLU A 79 17.98 -16.02 -7.85
N THR A 80 18.17 -16.50 -6.61
CA THR A 80 18.95 -15.76 -5.61
C THR A 80 20.43 -15.65 -5.99
N GLU A 81 21.03 -16.70 -6.54
CA GLU A 81 22.41 -16.69 -7.06
C GLU A 81 22.54 -15.79 -8.30
N GLN A 82 21.55 -15.78 -9.20
CA GLN A 82 21.49 -14.82 -10.32
C GLN A 82 21.34 -13.39 -9.82
N HIS A 83 20.56 -13.16 -8.76
CA HIS A 83 20.40 -11.84 -8.14
C HIS A 83 21.67 -11.39 -7.41
N PHE A 84 22.34 -12.26 -6.66
CA PHE A 84 23.64 -12.00 -6.04
C PHE A 84 24.73 -11.77 -7.10
N LYS A 85 24.76 -12.57 -8.17
CA LYS A 85 25.62 -12.34 -9.34
C LYS A 85 25.34 -10.98 -9.98
N ALA A 86 24.07 -10.63 -10.22
CA ALA A 86 23.71 -9.33 -10.80
C ALA A 86 24.08 -8.16 -9.89
N LEU A 87 23.97 -8.29 -8.56
CA LEU A 87 24.48 -7.32 -7.59
C LEU A 87 26.01 -7.21 -7.66
N ALA A 88 26.72 -8.35 -7.68
CA ALA A 88 28.17 -8.39 -7.79
C ALA A 88 28.67 -7.82 -9.14
N GLU A 89 27.96 -8.06 -10.24
CA GLU A 89 28.26 -7.51 -11.57
C GLU A 89 27.97 -6.00 -11.63
N ARG A 90 26.92 -5.51 -10.97
CA ARG A 90 26.63 -4.07 -10.82
C ARG A 90 27.69 -3.35 -9.98
N GLU A 91 28.03 -3.87 -8.80
CA GLU A 91 29.09 -3.29 -7.96
C GLU A 91 30.46 -3.42 -8.64
N SER A 92 30.77 -4.54 -9.29
CA SER A 92 31.99 -4.69 -10.11
C SER A 92 32.00 -3.73 -11.32
N GLY A 93 30.83 -3.45 -11.92
CA GLY A 93 30.66 -2.43 -12.96
C GLY A 93 30.90 -1.01 -12.44
N ARG A 94 30.29 -0.65 -11.32
CA ARG A 94 30.49 0.62 -10.61
C ARG A 94 31.95 0.81 -10.20
N LEU A 95 32.59 -0.22 -9.64
CA LEU A 95 34.00 -0.21 -9.29
C LEU A 95 34.89 -0.08 -10.52
N ARG A 96 34.58 -0.73 -11.66
CA ARG A 96 35.27 -0.48 -12.94
C ARG A 96 35.10 0.95 -13.43
N SER A 97 33.90 1.54 -13.31
CA SER A 97 33.66 2.94 -13.69
C SER A 97 34.43 3.92 -12.79
N GLU A 98 34.51 3.65 -11.48
CA GLU A 98 35.25 4.49 -10.54
C GLU A 98 36.77 4.31 -10.67
N ILE A 99 37.26 3.08 -10.91
CA ILE A 99 38.65 2.83 -11.28
C ILE A 99 39.01 3.60 -12.55
N LYS A 100 38.18 3.53 -13.60
CA LYS A 100 38.43 4.29 -14.83
C LYS A 100 38.41 5.80 -14.57
N ARG A 101 37.46 6.31 -13.77
CA ARG A 101 37.41 7.73 -13.38
C ARG A 101 38.71 8.16 -12.69
N LEU A 102 39.26 7.31 -11.82
CA LEU A 102 40.54 7.55 -11.14
C LEU A 102 41.75 7.39 -12.07
N GLU A 103 41.71 6.49 -13.06
CA GLU A 103 42.74 6.36 -14.10
C GLU A 103 42.77 7.60 -15.02
N ASP A 104 41.61 8.06 -15.50
CA ASP A 104 41.47 9.29 -16.27
C ASP A 104 41.92 10.53 -15.44
N GLU A 105 41.61 10.55 -14.14
CA GLU A 105 42.08 11.59 -13.21
C GLU A 105 43.61 11.56 -13.03
N ILE A 106 44.21 10.37 -12.85
CA ILE A 106 45.67 10.13 -12.78
C ILE A 106 46.37 10.54 -14.09
N VAL A 107 45.77 10.28 -15.26
CA VAL A 107 46.28 10.76 -16.54
C VAL A 107 46.26 12.29 -16.57
N SER A 108 45.15 12.93 -16.21
CA SER A 108 45.07 14.40 -16.16
C SER A 108 46.08 15.03 -15.19
N LEU A 109 46.34 14.37 -14.06
CA LEU A 109 47.34 14.79 -13.07
C LEU A 109 48.77 14.60 -13.59
N ARG A 110 49.03 13.52 -14.35
CA ARG A 110 50.32 13.30 -15.02
C ARG A 110 50.55 14.32 -16.13
N GLU A 111 49.54 14.68 -16.90
CA GLU A 111 49.62 15.75 -17.90
C GLU A 111 49.87 17.13 -17.27
N LYS A 112 49.15 17.46 -16.18
CA LYS A 112 49.40 18.67 -15.39
C LYS A 112 50.82 18.70 -14.81
N LYS A 113 51.29 17.58 -14.26
CA LYS A 113 52.68 17.45 -13.78
C LYS A 113 53.67 17.67 -14.91
N ASN A 114 53.51 16.98 -16.03
CA ASN A 114 54.38 17.10 -17.20
C ASN A 114 54.38 18.54 -17.76
N SER A 115 53.23 19.24 -17.75
CA SER A 115 53.16 20.63 -18.21
C SER A 115 53.86 21.60 -17.26
N GLN A 116 53.79 21.36 -15.94
CA GLN A 116 54.54 22.09 -14.92
C GLN A 116 56.04 21.81 -15.00
N GLU A 117 56.48 20.56 -15.15
CA GLU A 117 57.90 20.22 -15.36
C GLU A 117 58.44 20.86 -16.64
N ASN A 118 57.69 20.83 -17.75
CA ASN A 118 58.05 21.55 -18.98
C ASN A 118 58.06 23.08 -18.82
N ALA A 119 57.25 23.65 -17.92
CA ALA A 119 57.26 25.08 -17.62
C ALA A 119 58.48 25.45 -16.76
N ILE A 120 58.78 24.64 -15.73
CA ILE A 120 59.98 24.75 -14.89
C ILE A 120 61.22 24.70 -15.78
N ASP A 121 61.37 23.67 -16.63
CA ASP A 121 62.47 23.55 -17.59
C ASP A 121 62.65 24.79 -18.48
N LYS A 122 61.55 25.35 -19.00
CA LYS A 122 61.57 26.58 -19.79
C LYS A 122 62.01 27.80 -18.97
N THR A 123 61.62 27.88 -17.69
CA THR A 123 62.09 28.95 -16.79
C THR A 123 63.54 28.77 -16.36
N THR A 124 63.99 27.54 -16.11
CA THR A 124 65.39 27.21 -15.77
C THR A 124 66.31 27.57 -16.93
N ARG A 125 65.99 27.14 -18.16
CA ARG A 125 66.78 27.48 -19.36
C ARG A 125 66.80 28.99 -19.64
N LYS A 126 65.70 29.71 -19.37
CA LYS A 126 65.68 31.19 -19.42
C LYS A 126 66.59 31.82 -18.35
N LEU A 127 66.57 31.29 -17.13
CA LEU A 127 67.41 31.76 -16.02
C LEU A 127 68.90 31.47 -16.29
N GLU A 128 69.21 30.33 -16.92
CA GLU A 128 70.55 30.00 -17.42
C GLU A 128 70.99 30.93 -18.56
N SER A 129 70.13 31.22 -19.55
CA SER A 129 70.46 32.17 -20.61
C SER A 129 70.66 33.60 -20.09
N LEU A 130 69.88 34.01 -19.08
CA LEU A 130 70.06 35.31 -18.42
C LEU A 130 71.35 35.37 -17.59
N LYS A 131 71.77 34.27 -16.94
CA LYS A 131 73.08 34.18 -16.29
C LYS A 131 74.23 34.24 -17.29
N GLN A 132 74.12 33.54 -18.42
CA GLN A 132 75.12 33.62 -19.49
C GLN A 132 75.21 35.03 -20.07
N GLN A 133 74.07 35.69 -20.31
CA GLN A 133 74.05 37.09 -20.75
C GLN A 133 74.69 38.02 -19.70
N MET A 134 74.31 37.89 -18.43
CA MET A 134 74.86 38.69 -17.33
C MET A 134 76.40 38.58 -17.23
N ASN A 135 76.95 37.36 -17.36
CA ASN A 135 78.39 37.16 -17.38
C ASN A 135 79.05 37.83 -18.59
N CYS A 136 78.44 37.76 -19.78
CA CYS A 136 78.94 38.46 -20.96
C CYS A 136 78.85 40.00 -20.82
N ASP A 137 77.77 40.51 -20.23
CA ASP A 137 77.58 41.94 -19.96
C ASP A 137 78.62 42.45 -18.94
N GLU A 138 79.01 41.63 -17.96
CA GLU A 138 80.09 41.89 -16.99
C GLU A 138 81.48 41.92 -17.66
N GLU A 139 81.82 40.92 -18.49
CA GLU A 139 83.06 40.91 -19.30
C GLU A 139 83.14 42.11 -20.26
N VAL A 140 82.00 42.49 -20.87
CA VAL A 140 81.89 43.67 -21.74
C VAL A 140 82.11 44.96 -20.93
N LEU A 141 81.49 45.12 -19.76
CA LEU A 141 81.71 46.27 -18.88
C LEU A 141 83.17 46.43 -18.46
N GLU A 142 83.84 45.34 -18.08
CA GLU A 142 85.29 45.36 -17.80
C GLU A 142 86.10 45.83 -19.01
N SER A 143 85.72 45.42 -20.23
CA SER A 143 86.41 45.84 -21.45
C SER A 143 86.24 47.35 -21.75
N TRP A 144 85.03 47.89 -21.56
CA TRP A 144 84.75 49.32 -21.73
C TRP A 144 85.48 50.20 -20.72
N ILE A 145 85.57 49.77 -19.46
CA ILE A 145 86.33 50.48 -18.42
C ILE A 145 87.82 50.53 -18.81
N LYS A 146 88.39 49.43 -19.32
CA LYS A 146 89.79 49.36 -19.76
C LYS A 146 90.07 50.23 -20.99
N GLU A 147 89.10 50.40 -21.89
CA GLU A 147 89.24 51.22 -23.10
C GLU A 147 88.97 52.72 -22.86
N SER A 148 88.03 53.10 -21.98
CA SER A 148 87.81 54.52 -21.61
C SER A 148 89.09 55.17 -21.07
N ASN A 149 89.76 54.49 -20.12
CA ASN A 149 91.03 54.94 -19.54
C ASN A 149 92.15 55.14 -20.58
N ARG A 150 92.03 54.59 -21.80
CA ARG A 150 92.94 54.88 -22.93
C ARG A 150 92.47 56.11 -23.71
N LYS A 151 91.18 56.18 -24.05
CA LYS A 151 90.59 57.31 -24.78
C LYS A 151 90.80 58.65 -24.08
N ASP A 152 90.74 58.68 -22.75
CA ASP A 152 90.92 59.92 -21.97
C ASP A 152 92.33 60.52 -22.12
N ASN A 153 93.37 59.68 -22.28
CA ASN A 153 94.74 60.12 -22.51
C ASN A 153 94.94 60.70 -23.94
N ASP A 154 94.39 60.05 -24.96
CA ASP A 154 94.49 60.53 -26.35
C ASP A 154 93.69 61.84 -26.56
N THR A 155 92.50 61.93 -25.97
CA THR A 155 91.60 63.09 -26.08
C THR A 155 92.27 64.38 -25.59
N PHE A 156 93.07 64.31 -24.52
CA PHE A 156 93.80 65.45 -23.96
C PHE A 156 94.83 66.06 -24.93
N THR A 157 95.41 65.25 -25.83
CA THR A 157 96.40 65.73 -26.81
C THR A 157 95.75 66.34 -28.05
N ILE A 158 94.65 65.76 -28.53
CA ILE A 158 93.90 66.23 -29.72
C ILE A 158 93.21 67.57 -29.44
N GLN A 159 92.64 67.73 -28.24
CA GLN A 159 91.93 68.96 -27.83
C GLN A 159 92.80 70.23 -27.94
N LYS A 160 94.12 70.09 -27.84
CA LYS A 160 95.07 71.21 -27.82
C LYS A 160 95.33 71.84 -29.19
N TYR A 161 95.15 71.09 -30.29
CA TYR A 161 95.37 71.59 -31.66
C TYR A 161 94.06 71.91 -32.39
N ALA A 162 92.95 71.23 -32.08
CA ALA A 162 91.64 71.55 -32.66
C ALA A 162 91.12 72.96 -32.28
N GLN A 163 91.57 73.53 -31.15
CA GLN A 163 91.07 74.81 -30.64
C GLN A 163 91.53 76.06 -31.41
N GLN A 164 92.59 75.99 -32.24
CA GLN A 164 93.19 77.19 -32.83
C GLN A 164 92.53 77.62 -34.16
N ASP A 165 92.41 76.70 -35.14
CA ASP A 165 92.06 77.09 -36.52
C ASP A 165 90.57 76.89 -36.91
N GLU A 166 89.86 75.93 -36.30
CA GLU A 166 88.42 75.74 -36.55
C GLU A 166 87.55 76.79 -35.81
N GLY A 167 88.09 77.35 -34.71
CA GLY A 167 87.39 78.11 -33.68
C GLY A 167 86.85 79.50 -34.04
N LYS A 168 86.91 79.94 -35.31
CA LYS A 168 86.33 81.23 -35.76
C LYS A 168 85.44 81.13 -36.99
N LEU A 169 85.94 80.55 -38.08
CA LEU A 169 85.23 80.56 -39.36
C LEU A 169 84.28 79.35 -39.49
N GLY A 170 84.68 78.20 -38.95
CA GLY A 170 83.74 77.14 -38.58
C GLY A 170 82.74 77.66 -37.54
N ALA A 171 83.22 78.28 -36.46
CA ALA A 171 82.41 78.72 -35.32
C ALA A 171 81.25 79.71 -35.59
N LEU A 172 81.07 80.24 -36.82
CA LEU A 172 79.88 81.02 -37.20
C LEU A 172 78.91 80.23 -38.09
N THR A 173 79.39 79.66 -39.21
CA THR A 173 78.54 78.82 -40.08
C THR A 173 78.09 77.56 -39.35
N LEU A 174 79.03 76.88 -38.70
CA LEU A 174 78.75 75.77 -37.80
C LEU A 174 77.99 76.25 -36.55
N GLN A 175 77.98 77.52 -36.14
CA GLN A 175 77.03 77.97 -35.11
C GLN A 175 75.59 78.07 -35.64
N VAL A 176 75.36 78.47 -36.89
CA VAL A 176 74.02 78.44 -37.50
C VAL A 176 73.56 77.00 -37.73
N GLU A 177 74.41 76.15 -38.30
CA GLU A 177 74.08 74.73 -38.50
C GLU A 177 74.02 73.94 -37.18
N LYS A 178 74.85 74.25 -36.17
CA LYS A 178 74.76 73.65 -34.83
C LYS A 178 73.60 74.21 -34.03
N LEU A 179 73.16 75.46 -34.19
CA LEU A 179 71.90 75.92 -33.58
C LEU A 179 70.69 75.30 -34.30
N THR A 180 70.75 75.09 -35.61
CA THR A 180 69.67 74.42 -36.36
C THR A 180 69.65 72.91 -36.10
N MET A 181 70.82 72.28 -35.97
CA MET A 181 70.97 70.87 -35.60
C MET A 181 70.72 70.66 -34.11
N GLN A 182 71.08 71.58 -33.22
CA GLN A 182 70.67 71.56 -31.81
C GLN A 182 69.19 71.84 -31.66
N ALA A 183 68.57 72.71 -32.46
CA ALA A 183 67.11 72.87 -32.47
C ALA A 183 66.44 71.60 -32.99
N ASN A 184 66.99 70.92 -33.99
CA ASN A 184 66.48 69.63 -34.46
C ASN A 184 66.81 68.45 -33.53
N GLN A 185 67.92 68.47 -32.80
CA GLN A 185 68.30 67.45 -31.80
C GLN A 185 67.56 67.68 -30.48
N LYS A 186 67.27 68.93 -30.09
CA LYS A 186 66.41 69.28 -28.95
C LYS A 186 64.94 69.14 -29.29
N ARG A 187 64.53 69.33 -30.55
CA ARG A 187 63.22 68.89 -31.03
C ARG A 187 63.12 67.38 -31.04
N ARG A 188 64.03 66.64 -31.68
CA ARG A 188 64.04 65.16 -31.61
C ARG A 188 64.18 64.62 -30.19
N ALA A 189 64.96 65.26 -29.32
CA ALA A 189 65.01 64.89 -27.91
C ALA A 189 63.70 65.23 -27.20
N LEU A 190 63.07 66.38 -27.46
CA LEU A 190 61.75 66.70 -26.91
C LEU A 190 60.67 65.77 -27.46
N ASP A 191 60.72 65.37 -28.73
CA ASP A 191 59.82 64.43 -29.37
C ASP A 191 60.05 63.02 -28.78
N ASN A 192 61.31 62.60 -28.60
CA ASN A 192 61.68 61.35 -27.93
C ASN A 192 61.23 61.35 -26.47
N GLU A 193 61.63 62.33 -25.67
CA GLU A 193 61.24 62.50 -24.25
C GLU A 193 59.72 62.65 -24.10
N LEU A 194 59.03 63.24 -25.08
CA LEU A 194 57.56 63.26 -25.16
C LEU A 194 57.00 61.87 -25.48
N THR A 195 57.58 61.12 -26.41
CA THR A 195 57.16 59.73 -26.65
C THR A 195 57.49 58.83 -25.46
N GLU A 196 58.61 59.02 -24.78
CA GLU A 196 59.03 58.29 -23.58
C GLU A 196 58.15 58.68 -22.38
N THR A 197 57.75 59.95 -22.25
CA THR A 197 56.74 60.41 -21.29
C THR A 197 55.37 59.83 -21.62
N ILE A 198 54.99 59.75 -22.91
CA ILE A 198 53.72 59.16 -23.33
C ILE A 198 53.73 57.64 -23.14
N THR A 199 54.81 56.92 -23.44
CA THR A 199 54.90 55.48 -23.19
C THR A 199 54.97 55.20 -21.69
N ALA A 200 55.75 55.96 -20.92
CA ALA A 200 55.76 55.85 -19.47
C ALA A 200 54.40 56.20 -18.85
N GLN A 201 53.66 57.17 -19.41
CA GLN A 201 52.30 57.47 -18.96
C GLN A 201 51.29 56.39 -19.40
N MET A 202 51.43 55.82 -20.60
CA MET A 202 50.65 54.64 -21.02
C MET A 202 50.98 53.42 -20.16
N GLU A 203 52.22 53.23 -19.73
CA GLU A 203 52.66 52.19 -18.80
C GLU A 203 52.17 52.46 -17.37
N LEU A 204 52.11 53.72 -16.93
CA LEU A 204 51.50 54.10 -15.65
C LEU A 204 49.98 53.92 -15.67
N ASP A 205 49.30 54.26 -16.76
CA ASP A 205 47.87 54.01 -16.93
C ASP A 205 47.57 52.51 -17.05
N LYS A 206 48.40 51.75 -17.80
CA LYS A 206 48.32 50.28 -17.93
C LYS A 206 48.60 49.58 -16.60
N THR A 207 49.62 49.99 -15.86
CA THR A 207 49.86 49.46 -14.50
C THR A 207 48.79 49.92 -13.52
N ALA A 208 48.20 51.09 -13.66
CA ALA A 208 47.05 51.51 -12.85
C ALA A 208 45.75 50.74 -13.18
N GLU A 209 45.55 50.34 -14.44
CA GLU A 209 44.50 49.38 -14.84
C GLU A 209 44.79 47.99 -14.30
N ASP A 210 46.04 47.53 -14.37
CA ASP A 210 46.45 46.23 -13.87
C ASP A 210 46.39 46.17 -12.34
N PHE A 211 46.73 47.25 -11.62
CA PHE A 211 46.48 47.40 -10.18
C PHE A 211 44.98 47.40 -9.88
N ARG A 212 44.14 48.06 -10.68
CA ARG A 212 42.67 48.00 -10.54
C ARG A 212 42.14 46.58 -10.73
N ARG A 213 42.63 45.85 -11.75
CA ARG A 213 42.28 44.45 -11.99
C ARG A 213 42.77 43.53 -10.87
N VAL A 214 44.05 43.58 -10.51
CA VAL A 214 44.64 42.78 -9.43
C VAL A 214 43.99 43.11 -8.08
N HIS A 215 43.53 44.36 -7.85
CA HIS A 215 42.73 44.68 -6.68
C HIS A 215 41.34 44.03 -6.74
N GLN A 216 40.66 44.04 -7.89
CA GLN A 216 39.39 43.32 -8.06
C GLN A 216 39.54 41.81 -7.89
N GLU A 217 40.55 41.21 -8.52
CA GLU A 217 40.93 39.80 -8.37
C GLU A 217 41.24 39.47 -6.90
N ARG A 218 41.99 40.33 -6.20
CA ARG A 218 42.26 40.19 -4.76
C ARG A 218 40.99 40.27 -3.92
N GLN A 219 40.07 41.19 -4.19
CA GLN A 219 38.81 41.31 -3.45
C GLN A 219 37.89 40.11 -3.73
N GLU A 220 37.87 39.59 -4.95
CA GLU A 220 37.13 38.38 -5.30
C GLU A 220 37.75 37.12 -4.65
N VAL A 221 39.08 37.00 -4.60
CA VAL A 221 39.78 35.94 -3.85
C VAL A 221 39.51 36.06 -2.35
N ILE A 222 39.49 37.27 -1.78
CA ILE A 222 39.08 37.50 -0.38
C ILE A 222 37.63 37.05 -0.17
N ARG A 223 36.70 37.45 -1.03
CA ARG A 223 35.29 37.04 -0.95
C ARG A 223 35.11 35.52 -1.06
N GLN A 224 35.89 34.86 -1.91
CA GLN A 224 35.93 33.39 -2.03
C GLN A 224 36.52 32.74 -0.78
N TRP A 225 37.57 33.31 -0.18
CA TRP A 225 38.20 32.84 1.05
C TRP A 225 37.30 33.04 2.28
N GLU A 226 36.62 34.18 2.39
CA GLU A 226 35.58 34.44 3.39
C GLU A 226 34.39 33.47 3.24
N SER A 227 33.94 33.21 2.01
CA SER A 227 32.92 32.19 1.72
C SER A 227 33.40 30.78 2.10
N ALA A 228 34.67 30.44 1.85
CA ALA A 228 35.26 29.17 2.25
C ALA A 228 35.36 29.04 3.78
N ILE A 229 35.72 30.11 4.51
CA ILE A 229 35.71 30.14 5.98
C ILE A 229 34.29 30.01 6.52
N GLN A 230 33.30 30.69 5.94
CA GLN A 230 31.90 30.55 6.35
C GLN A 230 31.35 29.14 6.08
N GLN A 231 31.79 28.48 5.00
CA GLN A 231 31.47 27.08 4.74
C GLN A 231 32.19 26.13 5.70
N MET A 232 33.45 26.42 6.05
CA MET A 232 34.22 25.66 7.04
C MET A 232 33.58 25.77 8.42
N GLN A 233 33.29 26.98 8.92
CA GLN A 233 32.58 27.19 10.18
C GLN A 233 31.20 26.51 10.22
N LYS A 234 30.47 26.49 9.10
CA LYS A 234 29.21 25.73 8.99
C LYS A 234 29.43 24.21 9.01
N ARG A 235 30.52 23.71 8.41
CA ARG A 235 30.92 22.29 8.50
C ARG A 235 31.36 21.93 9.92
N ASP A 236 32.10 22.79 10.59
CA ASP A 236 32.54 22.61 11.97
C ASP A 236 31.33 22.56 12.92
N GLN A 237 30.39 23.50 12.80
CA GLN A 237 29.11 23.48 13.53
C GLN A 237 28.26 22.23 13.22
N GLN A 238 28.29 21.73 11.98
CA GLN A 238 27.64 20.47 11.62
C GLN A 238 28.37 19.25 12.20
N ILE A 239 29.69 19.28 12.29
CA ILE A 239 30.51 18.22 12.91
C ILE A 239 30.29 18.21 14.42
N ASP A 240 30.25 19.37 15.09
CA ASP A 240 29.92 19.51 16.50
C ASP A 240 28.50 19.01 16.80
N HIS A 241 27.52 19.39 15.97
CA HIS A 241 26.14 18.89 16.11
C HIS A 241 26.06 17.37 15.91
N CYS A 242 26.74 16.82 14.90
CA CYS A 242 26.86 15.37 14.72
C CYS A 242 27.59 14.69 15.87
N ALA A 243 28.62 15.31 16.46
CA ALA A 243 29.36 14.80 17.60
C ALA A 243 28.50 14.77 18.88
N LEU A 244 27.65 15.78 19.09
CA LEU A 244 26.63 15.80 20.13
C LEU A 244 25.59 14.69 19.91
N LEU A 245 25.04 14.55 18.69
CA LEU A 245 24.10 13.47 18.36
C LEU A 245 24.73 12.07 18.58
N ILE A 246 26.02 11.91 18.24
CA ILE A 246 26.78 10.67 18.47
C ILE A 246 27.04 10.46 19.97
N ALA A 247 27.22 11.51 20.76
CA ALA A 247 27.37 11.42 22.22
C ALA A 247 26.05 11.04 22.90
N GLU A 248 24.92 11.62 22.46
CA GLU A 248 23.56 11.28 22.87
C GLU A 248 23.24 9.83 22.52
N LEU A 249 23.40 9.42 21.26
CA LEU A 249 23.20 8.02 20.83
C LEU A 249 24.13 7.04 21.57
N LYS A 250 25.37 7.43 21.88
CA LYS A 250 26.27 6.62 22.73
C LYS A 250 25.85 6.60 24.19
N GLN A 251 25.15 7.62 24.70
CA GLN A 251 24.54 7.57 26.02
C GLN A 251 23.31 6.65 26.01
N GLU A 252 22.39 6.83 25.07
CA GLU A 252 21.25 5.93 24.90
C GLU A 252 21.70 4.48 24.75
N MET A 253 22.71 4.19 23.91
CA MET A 253 23.28 2.84 23.81
C MET A 253 23.78 2.29 25.15
N ARG A 254 24.50 3.10 25.95
CA ARG A 254 24.97 2.68 27.29
C ARG A 254 23.82 2.44 28.27
N GLU A 255 22.77 3.24 28.20
CA GLU A 255 21.55 3.05 29.00
C GLU A 255 20.77 1.80 28.57
N LYS A 256 20.60 1.57 27.26
CA LYS A 256 20.02 0.32 26.71
C LYS A 256 20.89 -0.90 27.06
N GLU A 257 22.22 -0.78 27.03
CA GLU A 257 23.14 -1.83 27.46
C GLU A 257 23.04 -2.12 28.96
N SER A 258 22.89 -1.12 29.82
CA SER A 258 22.63 -1.33 31.26
C SER A 258 21.32 -2.08 31.46
N MET A 259 20.25 -1.59 30.84
CA MET A 259 18.94 -2.24 30.85
C MET A 259 19.00 -3.68 30.32
N LEU A 260 19.77 -3.96 29.26
CA LEU A 260 19.97 -5.32 28.74
C LEU A 260 20.78 -6.19 29.70
N LYS A 261 21.82 -5.66 30.35
CA LYS A 261 22.61 -6.37 31.38
C LYS A 261 21.75 -6.67 32.62
N GLU A 262 20.88 -5.75 33.02
CA GLU A 262 19.89 -5.90 34.10
C GLU A 262 18.78 -6.90 33.73
N LYS A 263 18.30 -6.92 32.48
CA LYS A 263 17.35 -7.94 32.02
C LYS A 263 18.00 -9.31 31.84
N ALA A 264 19.27 -9.38 31.45
CA ALA A 264 20.03 -10.63 31.39
C ALA A 264 20.30 -11.19 32.79
N SER A 265 20.73 -10.36 33.75
CA SER A 265 20.95 -10.80 35.14
C SER A 265 19.63 -11.16 35.83
N PHE A 266 18.55 -10.41 35.58
CA PHE A 266 17.20 -10.81 36.02
C PHE A 266 16.79 -12.16 35.42
N LEU A 267 16.99 -12.39 34.11
CA LEU A 267 16.64 -13.66 33.48
C LEU A 267 17.50 -14.83 33.99
N VAL A 268 18.79 -14.62 34.28
CA VAL A 268 19.66 -15.62 34.93
C VAL A 268 19.20 -15.91 36.37
N ASN A 269 18.82 -14.89 37.13
CA ASN A 269 18.27 -15.08 38.47
C ASN A 269 16.93 -15.84 38.42
N GLU A 270 16.07 -15.54 37.45
CA GLU A 270 14.78 -16.23 37.27
C GLU A 270 14.95 -17.67 36.76
N THR A 271 15.93 -17.99 35.92
CA THR A 271 16.22 -19.40 35.57
C THR A 271 16.80 -20.18 36.74
N ILE A 272 17.65 -19.55 37.58
CA ILE A 272 18.12 -20.16 38.84
C ILE A 272 16.95 -20.37 39.82
N ASN A 273 16.08 -19.36 39.99
CA ASN A 273 14.88 -19.45 40.81
C ASN A 273 13.96 -20.58 40.32
N ASN A 274 13.68 -20.67 39.02
CA ASN A 274 12.89 -21.75 38.44
C ASN A 274 13.55 -23.12 38.64
N MET A 275 14.87 -23.24 38.46
CA MET A 275 15.61 -24.47 38.74
C MET A 275 15.61 -24.84 40.24
N GLU A 276 15.46 -23.89 41.15
CA GLU A 276 15.18 -24.15 42.57
C GLU A 276 13.72 -24.56 42.82
N TYR A 277 12.75 -23.90 42.18
CA TYR A 277 11.34 -24.28 42.29
C TYR A 277 11.09 -25.68 41.73
N GLU A 278 11.69 -26.05 40.59
CA GLU A 278 11.66 -27.42 40.04
C GLU A 278 12.26 -28.44 41.01
N ARG A 279 13.34 -28.09 41.72
CA ARG A 279 13.93 -28.94 42.78
C ARG A 279 13.01 -29.07 44.01
N ARG A 280 12.32 -27.99 44.41
CA ARG A 280 11.35 -27.99 45.53
C ARG A 280 10.04 -28.70 45.16
N ILE A 281 9.59 -28.59 43.92
CA ILE A 281 8.49 -29.38 43.36
C ILE A 281 8.90 -30.84 43.34
N SER A 282 10.09 -31.18 42.82
CA SER A 282 10.61 -32.55 42.81
C SER A 282 10.76 -33.17 44.20
N SER A 283 11.03 -32.40 45.25
CA SER A 283 11.03 -32.91 46.64
C SER A 283 9.62 -33.03 47.20
N ALA A 284 8.76 -32.02 47.02
CA ALA A 284 7.36 -32.06 47.45
C ALA A 284 6.54 -33.16 46.74
N GLU A 285 6.87 -33.49 45.49
CA GLU A 285 6.29 -34.61 44.75
C GLU A 285 6.74 -35.96 45.32
N ARG A 286 8.01 -36.10 45.72
CA ARG A 286 8.50 -37.31 46.43
C ARG A 286 7.89 -37.46 47.81
N GLU A 287 7.78 -36.36 48.55
CA GLU A 287 7.07 -36.34 49.84
C GLU A 287 5.58 -36.70 49.63
N ALA A 288 4.92 -36.15 48.61
CA ALA A 288 3.54 -36.48 48.27
C ALA A 288 3.36 -37.92 47.78
N THR A 289 4.31 -38.53 47.07
CA THR A 289 4.24 -39.97 46.73
C THR A 289 4.51 -40.86 47.93
N SER A 290 5.42 -40.46 48.84
CA SER A 290 5.64 -41.15 50.12
C SER A 290 4.38 -41.10 50.98
N LEU A 291 3.76 -39.93 51.14
CA LEU A 291 2.51 -39.75 51.89
C LEU A 291 1.31 -40.45 51.24
N ARG A 292 1.25 -40.57 49.90
CA ARG A 292 0.24 -41.40 49.22
C ARG A 292 0.47 -42.89 49.45
N HIS A 293 1.73 -43.35 49.44
CA HIS A 293 2.06 -44.74 49.71
C HIS A 293 1.76 -45.10 51.18
N GLU A 294 2.09 -44.21 52.11
CA GLU A 294 1.78 -44.37 53.53
C GLU A 294 0.28 -44.26 53.81
N TYR A 295 -0.46 -43.37 53.11
CA TYR A 295 -1.93 -43.40 53.13
C TYR A 295 -2.48 -44.74 52.62
N GLN A 296 -1.93 -45.29 51.53
CA GLN A 296 -2.35 -46.59 51.00
C GLN A 296 -2.06 -47.74 51.98
N THR A 297 -0.90 -47.77 52.65
CA THR A 297 -0.62 -48.81 53.65
C THR A 297 -1.53 -48.66 54.87
N GLN A 298 -1.78 -47.44 55.35
CA GLN A 298 -2.71 -47.18 56.45
C GLN A 298 -4.16 -47.52 56.08
N ASP A 299 -4.61 -47.29 54.83
CA ASP A 299 -5.93 -47.70 54.37
C ASP A 299 -6.04 -49.23 54.21
N THR A 300 -4.98 -49.93 53.78
CA THR A 300 -4.97 -51.41 53.82
C THR A 300 -4.99 -51.96 55.25
N TYR A 301 -4.32 -51.31 56.21
CA TYR A 301 -4.45 -51.65 57.64
C TYR A 301 -5.86 -51.34 58.17
N ARG A 302 -6.47 -50.23 57.74
CA ARG A 302 -7.85 -49.87 58.11
C ARG A 302 -8.85 -50.91 57.59
N VAL A 303 -8.70 -51.37 56.35
CA VAL A 303 -9.53 -52.44 55.78
C VAL A 303 -9.30 -53.77 56.50
N GLN A 304 -8.05 -54.14 56.81
CA GLN A 304 -7.77 -55.35 57.61
C GLN A 304 -8.40 -55.28 59.00
N LEU A 305 -8.35 -54.12 59.66
CA LEU A 305 -9.01 -53.89 60.95
C LEU A 305 -10.54 -53.84 60.84
N GLU A 306 -11.09 -53.43 59.69
CA GLU A 306 -12.53 -53.43 59.40
C GLU A 306 -13.03 -54.87 59.14
N ASP A 307 -12.27 -55.68 58.41
CA ASP A 307 -12.49 -57.13 58.24
C ASP A 307 -12.37 -57.88 59.58
N GLU A 308 -11.34 -57.61 60.38
CA GLU A 308 -11.21 -58.17 61.74
C GLU A 308 -12.36 -57.72 62.66
N LEU A 309 -12.78 -56.45 62.57
CA LEU A 309 -13.92 -55.93 63.30
C LEU A 309 -15.23 -56.61 62.86
N ASP A 310 -15.41 -56.96 61.59
CA ASP A 310 -16.60 -57.64 61.09
C ASP A 310 -16.60 -59.15 61.35
N ILE A 311 -15.41 -59.78 61.45
CA ILE A 311 -15.24 -61.12 62.04
C ILE A 311 -15.57 -61.09 63.54
N LEU A 312 -15.16 -60.04 64.26
CA LEU A 312 -15.51 -59.84 65.66
C LEU A 312 -17.00 -59.50 65.85
N LYS A 313 -17.62 -58.69 64.99
CA LYS A 313 -19.08 -58.45 65.00
C LYS A 313 -19.81 -59.75 64.71
N SER A 314 -19.49 -60.48 63.65
CA SER A 314 -20.20 -61.72 63.32
C SER A 314 -20.01 -62.83 64.37
N THR A 315 -18.89 -62.87 65.09
CA THR A 315 -18.73 -63.75 66.27
C THR A 315 -19.43 -63.21 67.53
N VAL A 316 -19.52 -61.90 67.73
CA VAL A 316 -20.32 -61.26 68.78
C VAL A 316 -21.82 -61.42 68.52
N ASP A 317 -22.30 -61.28 67.29
CA ASP A 317 -23.69 -61.49 66.89
C ASP A 317 -24.07 -62.97 66.95
N ARG A 318 -23.15 -63.87 66.60
CA ARG A 318 -23.34 -65.31 66.80
C ARG A 318 -23.40 -65.67 68.28
N THR A 319 -22.46 -65.19 69.09
CA THR A 319 -22.50 -65.43 70.55
C THR A 319 -23.62 -64.68 71.25
N ALA A 320 -24.11 -63.56 70.71
CA ALA A 320 -25.30 -62.85 71.19
C ALA A 320 -26.58 -63.58 70.77
N SER A 321 -26.65 -64.19 69.59
CA SER A 321 -27.73 -65.08 69.16
C SER A 321 -27.76 -66.35 70.01
N ASP A 322 -26.61 -66.97 70.24
CA ASP A 322 -26.48 -68.13 71.14
C ASP A 322 -26.86 -67.74 72.58
N LEU A 323 -26.41 -66.58 73.07
CA LEU A 323 -26.74 -66.05 74.39
C LEU A 323 -28.19 -65.57 74.50
N GLU A 324 -28.84 -65.13 73.41
CA GLU A 324 -30.27 -64.84 73.37
C GLU A 324 -31.10 -66.12 73.29
N SER A 325 -30.62 -67.18 72.61
CA SER A 325 -31.22 -68.52 72.68
C SER A 325 -31.13 -69.08 74.12
N LEU A 326 -30.00 -68.87 74.79
CA LEU A 326 -29.81 -69.18 76.21
C LEU A 326 -30.64 -68.26 77.10
N ARG A 327 -30.90 -66.99 76.73
CA ARG A 327 -31.88 -66.12 77.42
C ARG A 327 -33.31 -66.55 77.17
N ILE A 328 -33.66 -67.16 76.03
CA ILE A 328 -34.99 -67.74 75.80
C ILE A 328 -35.17 -68.98 76.70
N GLN A 329 -34.17 -69.85 76.79
CA GLN A 329 -34.15 -70.96 77.75
C GLN A 329 -34.20 -70.46 79.21
N VAL A 330 -33.38 -69.46 79.55
CA VAL A 330 -33.31 -68.86 80.89
C VAL A 330 -34.53 -67.97 81.21
N THR A 331 -35.26 -67.42 80.24
CA THR A 331 -36.53 -66.71 80.49
C THR A 331 -37.69 -67.68 80.67
N ASN A 332 -37.68 -68.83 80.00
CA ASN A 332 -38.59 -69.93 80.32
C ASN A 332 -38.32 -70.47 81.74
N LEU A 333 -37.06 -70.69 82.12
CA LEU A 333 -36.69 -71.03 83.51
C LEU A 333 -36.97 -69.89 84.50
N LYS A 334 -36.80 -68.61 84.12
CA LYS A 334 -37.19 -67.46 84.97
C LYS A 334 -38.70 -67.37 85.15
N LYS A 335 -39.54 -67.71 84.16
CA LYS A 335 -41.00 -67.79 84.33
C LYS A 335 -41.42 -68.85 85.36
N GLU A 336 -40.62 -69.91 85.56
CA GLU A 336 -40.81 -70.85 86.68
C GLU A 336 -40.26 -70.31 88.02
N ILE A 337 -39.14 -69.59 87.98
CA ILE A 337 -38.50 -69.01 89.18
C ILE A 337 -39.26 -67.78 89.70
N GLU A 338 -39.90 -66.98 88.85
CA GLU A 338 -40.69 -65.80 89.24
C GLU A 338 -41.99 -66.18 89.95
N LYS A 339 -42.64 -67.28 89.50
CA LYS A 339 -43.71 -67.96 90.26
C LYS A 339 -43.29 -68.38 91.68
N LYS A 340 -41.97 -68.50 91.95
CA LYS A 340 -41.43 -68.76 93.30
C LYS A 340 -40.87 -67.49 93.99
N LYS A 341 -40.32 -66.52 93.25
CA LYS A 341 -39.73 -65.27 93.80
C LYS A 341 -40.75 -64.20 94.17
N ALA A 342 -41.94 -64.17 93.56
CA ALA A 342 -43.03 -63.28 93.97
C ALA A 342 -43.44 -63.46 95.45
N ARG A 343 -43.09 -64.60 96.07
CA ARG A 343 -43.33 -64.93 97.47
C ARG A 343 -42.22 -64.46 98.44
N LEU A 344 -41.22 -63.72 97.96
CA LEU A 344 -40.00 -63.38 98.73
C LEU A 344 -39.60 -61.89 98.67
N SER A 345 -40.06 -61.12 97.67
CA SER A 345 -39.78 -59.68 97.55
C SER A 345 -40.30 -58.85 98.74
N PHE A 346 -41.46 -59.23 99.29
CA PHE A 346 -42.14 -58.59 100.43
C PHE A 346 -41.27 -58.42 101.70
N LEU A 347 -40.15 -59.15 101.81
CA LEU A 347 -39.26 -59.11 102.98
C LEU A 347 -38.05 -58.18 102.84
N LYS A 348 -37.79 -57.58 101.66
CA LYS A 348 -36.57 -56.79 101.42
C LYS A 348 -36.69 -55.27 101.59
N GLU A 349 -37.91 -54.74 101.60
CA GLU A 349 -38.18 -53.29 101.58
C GLU A 349 -37.72 -52.55 102.85
N ARG A 350 -37.49 -53.29 103.95
CA ARG A 350 -37.15 -52.78 105.29
C ARG A 350 -35.71 -52.26 105.46
N ASN A 351 -34.79 -52.52 104.52
CA ASN A 351 -33.34 -52.35 104.76
C ASN A 351 -32.70 -51.06 104.22
N ALA A 352 -33.47 -50.12 103.65
CA ALA A 352 -32.93 -48.95 102.94
C ALA A 352 -32.36 -47.80 103.82
N GLY A 353 -32.53 -47.86 105.15
CA GLY A 353 -32.40 -46.67 106.01
C GLY A 353 -30.99 -46.21 106.43
N LEU A 354 -29.92 -46.99 106.18
CA LEU A 354 -28.64 -46.81 106.91
C LEU A 354 -27.48 -46.13 106.15
N SER A 355 -27.65 -45.77 104.87
CA SER A 355 -26.52 -45.27 104.03
C SER A 355 -26.14 -43.79 104.22
N ASN A 356 -26.97 -43.00 104.92
CA ASN A 356 -26.86 -41.52 104.98
C ASN A 356 -25.73 -40.95 105.87
N LYS A 357 -24.52 -41.54 105.86
CA LYS A 357 -23.39 -41.16 106.76
C LYS A 357 -22.05 -40.89 106.04
N LEU A 358 -22.06 -40.12 104.95
CA LEU A 358 -20.89 -39.94 104.06
C LEU A 358 -20.23 -38.54 104.05
N LYS A 359 -20.74 -37.53 104.80
CA LYS A 359 -20.44 -36.09 104.52
C LYS A 359 -19.86 -35.24 105.66
N LEU A 360 -19.01 -35.79 106.56
CA LEU A 360 -18.60 -35.08 107.80
C LEU A 360 -17.08 -34.88 108.01
N VAL A 361 -16.21 -35.05 107.00
CA VAL A 361 -14.75 -35.19 107.25
C VAL A 361 -13.86 -34.32 106.33
N THR A 362 -13.24 -33.31 106.96
CA THR A 362 -11.97 -32.57 106.67
C THR A 362 -11.82 -31.54 105.52
N GLU A 363 -11.54 -30.29 105.92
CA GLU A 363 -10.96 -29.13 105.18
C GLU A 363 -10.01 -28.33 106.12
N LYS A 364 -8.87 -27.71 105.64
CA LYS A 364 -8.09 -26.60 106.32
C LYS A 364 -6.86 -26.04 105.56
N THR A 365 -6.19 -25.01 106.12
CA THR A 365 -5.24 -24.06 105.47
C THR A 365 -4.16 -23.45 106.43
N LEU A 366 -3.32 -22.48 105.94
CA LEU A 366 -2.34 -21.56 106.61
C LEU A 366 -0.87 -22.04 106.80
N SER A 367 0.18 -21.19 107.05
CA SER A 367 0.59 -19.80 106.62
C SER A 367 1.91 -19.36 107.35
N SER A 368 2.83 -18.58 106.74
CA SER A 368 3.96 -17.87 107.43
C SER A 368 4.75 -16.85 106.55
N GLU A 369 4.65 -15.52 106.75
CA GLU A 369 5.20 -14.54 105.77
C GLU A 369 5.97 -13.30 106.33
N ASP A 370 5.72 -12.81 107.55
CA ASP A 370 6.02 -11.40 107.91
C ASP A 370 7.49 -10.97 108.20
N ASN A 371 8.42 -11.89 108.50
CA ASN A 371 9.69 -11.51 109.15
C ASN A 371 10.80 -10.93 108.22
N ALA A 372 10.64 -10.99 106.89
CA ALA A 372 11.71 -10.60 105.95
C ALA A 372 11.82 -9.08 105.71
N LEU A 373 10.73 -8.33 105.90
CA LEU A 373 10.52 -7.05 105.21
C LEU A 373 11.41 -5.88 105.66
N ARG A 374 11.73 -5.76 106.96
CA ARG A 374 12.17 -4.49 107.56
C ARG A 374 13.66 -4.15 107.46
N MET A 375 14.56 -5.15 107.39
CA MET A 375 16.00 -4.88 107.26
C MET A 375 16.40 -4.51 105.83
N GLU A 376 15.58 -4.95 104.86
CA GLU A 376 15.78 -4.72 103.44
C GLU A 376 15.38 -3.30 103.00
N GLU A 377 14.62 -2.57 103.82
CA GLU A 377 14.08 -1.24 103.48
C GLU A 377 15.13 -0.13 103.44
N MET A 378 16.01 0.01 104.44
CA MET A 378 16.98 1.12 104.45
C MET A 378 18.11 0.97 103.43
N LEU A 379 18.59 -0.25 103.15
CA LEU A 379 19.55 -0.49 102.07
C LEU A 379 18.93 -0.24 100.68
N ARG A 380 17.62 -0.46 100.53
CA ARG A 380 16.86 -0.09 99.31
C ARG A 380 16.82 1.42 99.04
N GLU A 381 17.16 2.30 99.99
CA GLU A 381 17.00 3.76 99.84
C GLU A 381 18.28 4.52 99.44
N GLU A 382 19.45 4.16 99.97
CA GLU A 382 20.73 4.71 99.46
C GLU A 382 21.08 4.13 98.08
N GLU A 383 20.84 2.83 97.86
CA GLU A 383 20.96 2.24 96.52
C GLU A 383 20.02 2.91 95.52
N LYS A 384 18.85 3.39 95.96
CA LYS A 384 17.84 4.04 95.13
C LYS A 384 18.38 5.28 94.44
N ILE A 385 19.07 6.17 95.16
CA ILE A 385 19.53 7.46 94.62
C ILE A 385 20.62 7.27 93.56
N VAL A 386 21.54 6.33 93.78
CA VAL A 386 22.56 5.96 92.77
C VAL A 386 21.90 5.26 91.58
N LYS A 387 20.99 4.31 91.83
CA LYS A 387 20.18 3.67 90.78
C LYS A 387 19.28 4.67 90.05
N GLU A 388 18.82 5.77 90.66
CA GLU A 388 18.01 6.79 90.00
C GLU A 388 18.83 7.56 88.96
N LYS A 389 20.10 7.87 89.22
CA LYS A 389 20.96 8.53 88.23
C LYS A 389 21.56 7.58 87.20
N GLU A 390 21.86 6.33 87.58
CA GLU A 390 22.15 5.30 86.58
C GLU A 390 20.92 4.94 85.75
N THR A 391 19.71 4.95 86.30
CA THR A 391 18.47 4.74 85.53
C THR A 391 18.05 5.97 84.75
N GLU A 392 18.38 7.21 85.09
CA GLU A 392 18.20 8.34 84.16
C GLU A 392 19.10 8.18 82.92
N LEU A 393 20.38 7.84 83.12
CA LEU A 393 21.31 7.60 82.01
C LEU A 393 20.93 6.35 81.21
N ASN A 394 20.52 5.27 81.87
CA ASN A 394 20.07 4.04 81.23
C ASN A 394 18.66 4.19 80.66
N GLN A 395 17.79 5.06 81.17
CA GLN A 395 16.51 5.41 80.52
C GLN A 395 16.77 6.25 79.27
N LEU A 396 17.75 7.15 79.25
CA LEU A 396 18.11 7.86 78.02
C LEU A 396 18.78 6.94 76.99
N LYS A 397 19.66 6.04 77.41
CA LYS A 397 20.23 5.00 76.54
C LYS A 397 19.20 3.97 76.10
N GLU A 398 18.29 3.56 76.98
CA GLU A 398 17.15 2.69 76.64
C GLU A 398 16.15 3.43 75.77
N VAL A 399 15.89 4.72 75.93
CA VAL A 399 15.00 5.47 75.03
C VAL A 399 15.68 5.65 73.69
N LEU A 400 16.99 5.87 73.62
CA LEU A 400 17.70 5.92 72.34
C LEU A 400 17.72 4.52 71.69
N PHE A 401 18.04 3.46 72.46
CA PHE A 401 18.02 2.07 71.98
C PHE A 401 16.61 1.61 71.62
N LYS A 402 15.57 1.87 72.44
CA LYS A 402 14.16 1.60 72.16
C LYS A 402 13.67 2.44 70.99
N ARG A 403 14.06 3.70 70.82
CA ARG A 403 13.72 4.48 69.60
C ARG A 403 14.46 4.00 68.37
N THR A 404 15.69 3.47 68.48
CA THR A 404 16.41 2.83 67.36
C THR A 404 15.87 1.43 67.06
N GLN A 405 15.46 0.67 68.08
CA GLN A 405 14.83 -0.64 67.96
C GLN A 405 13.38 -0.53 67.52
N GLU A 406 12.65 0.52 67.91
CA GLU A 406 11.37 0.93 67.35
C GLU A 406 11.57 1.41 65.92
N LEU A 407 12.57 2.24 65.60
CA LEU A 407 12.85 2.61 64.21
C LEU A 407 13.17 1.37 63.37
N LYS A 408 13.92 0.41 63.92
CA LYS A 408 14.19 -0.87 63.26
C LYS A 408 12.94 -1.73 63.15
N VAL A 409 12.14 -1.88 64.20
CA VAL A 409 10.88 -2.63 64.22
C VAL A 409 9.81 -1.94 63.37
N GLN A 410 9.84 -0.62 63.20
CA GLN A 410 8.95 0.12 62.30
C GLN A 410 9.44 0.05 60.86
N LYS A 411 10.76 -0.03 60.61
CA LYS A 411 11.32 -0.33 59.27
C LYS A 411 11.16 -1.81 58.87
N ASP A 412 11.21 -2.72 59.84
CA ASP A 412 10.99 -4.14 59.62
C ASP A 412 9.48 -4.44 59.58
N LYS A 413 8.63 -3.69 60.30
CA LYS A 413 7.18 -3.61 60.04
C LYS A 413 6.86 -2.91 58.73
N GLU A 414 7.61 -1.89 58.29
CA GLU A 414 7.44 -1.27 56.98
C GLU A 414 7.78 -2.28 55.89
N LYS A 415 8.83 -3.09 56.04
CA LYS A 415 9.11 -4.24 55.16
C LYS A 415 8.05 -5.33 55.25
N CYS A 416 7.57 -5.69 56.44
CA CYS A 416 6.49 -6.68 56.57
C CYS A 416 5.21 -6.14 55.95
N VAL A 417 4.82 -4.89 56.20
CA VAL A 417 3.66 -4.24 55.59
C VAL A 417 3.85 -4.02 54.08
N LEU A 418 5.08 -3.80 53.58
CA LEU A 418 5.35 -3.78 52.14
C LEU A 418 5.28 -5.19 51.54
N ALA A 419 5.79 -6.22 52.21
CA ALA A 419 5.68 -7.62 51.80
C ALA A 419 4.25 -8.17 51.99
N GLU A 420 3.45 -7.60 52.88
CA GLU A 420 2.02 -7.81 53.05
C GLU A 420 1.23 -6.98 52.03
N ILE A 421 1.69 -5.81 51.58
CA ILE A 421 1.07 -5.04 50.49
C ILE A 421 1.41 -5.68 49.15
N GLU A 422 2.60 -6.21 48.95
CA GLU A 422 3.01 -6.97 47.77
C GLU A 422 2.39 -8.36 47.80
N GLY A 423 2.41 -9.03 48.95
CA GLY A 423 1.66 -10.25 49.23
C GLY A 423 0.15 -10.06 49.07
N SER A 424 -0.42 -8.93 49.47
CA SER A 424 -1.82 -8.56 49.23
C SER A 424 -2.07 -7.97 47.85
N ARG A 425 -1.04 -7.59 47.06
CA ARG A 425 -1.17 -7.23 45.63
C ARG A 425 -1.06 -8.46 44.75
N LEU A 426 -0.26 -9.45 45.13
CA LEU A 426 -0.17 -10.77 44.52
C LEU A 426 -1.38 -11.60 44.94
N SER A 427 -1.84 -11.51 46.19
CA SER A 427 -3.12 -12.05 46.60
C SER A 427 -4.26 -11.26 45.97
N LEU A 428 -4.26 -9.93 45.87
CA LEU A 428 -5.29 -9.20 45.09
C LEU A 428 -5.22 -9.53 43.59
N LYS A 429 -4.07 -9.84 42.99
CA LYS A 429 -4.00 -10.32 41.60
C LYS A 429 -4.50 -11.75 41.48
N SER A 430 -4.18 -12.62 42.42
CA SER A 430 -4.64 -14.01 42.48
C SER A 430 -6.14 -14.06 42.75
N LEU A 431 -6.59 -13.45 43.84
CA LEU A 431 -7.98 -13.14 44.16
C LEU A 431 -8.67 -12.45 43.01
N ASN A 432 -8.16 -11.39 42.37
CA ASN A 432 -8.86 -10.74 41.25
C ASN A 432 -8.86 -11.57 39.96
N SER A 433 -7.85 -12.42 39.72
CA SER A 433 -7.92 -13.43 38.64
C SER A 433 -8.92 -14.54 38.99
N ARG A 434 -9.07 -14.85 40.28
CA ARG A 434 -10.08 -15.75 40.83
C ARG A 434 -11.43 -15.07 41.00
N LEU A 435 -11.49 -13.75 41.03
CA LEU A 435 -12.68 -12.90 41.08
C LEU A 435 -13.17 -12.77 39.65
N HIS A 436 -12.31 -12.61 38.65
CA HIS A 436 -12.69 -12.76 37.24
C HIS A 436 -13.05 -14.19 36.84
N LYS A 437 -12.45 -15.23 37.45
CA LYS A 437 -12.95 -16.61 37.30
C LYS A 437 -14.26 -16.83 38.05
N LEU A 438 -14.39 -16.32 39.26
CA LEU A 438 -15.63 -16.29 40.03
C LEU A 438 -16.64 -15.28 39.49
N ASP A 439 -16.29 -14.40 38.55
CA ASP A 439 -17.18 -13.49 37.81
C ASP A 439 -17.61 -14.18 36.54
N ALA A 440 -16.76 -14.97 35.89
CA ALA A 440 -17.16 -15.83 34.78
C ALA A 440 -18.03 -17.01 35.29
N GLU A 441 -17.70 -17.55 36.46
CA GLU A 441 -18.49 -18.54 37.19
C GLU A 441 -19.68 -17.88 37.88
N ALA A 442 -19.61 -16.65 38.40
CA ALA A 442 -20.78 -15.93 38.92
C ALA A 442 -21.63 -15.31 37.82
N LEU A 443 -21.13 -15.05 36.60
CA LEU A 443 -21.97 -14.70 35.45
C LEU A 443 -22.67 -15.95 34.94
N LYS A 444 -22.01 -17.12 34.90
CA LYS A 444 -22.68 -18.40 34.64
C LYS A 444 -23.63 -18.83 35.77
N GLN A 445 -23.30 -18.54 37.02
CA GLN A 445 -24.17 -18.74 38.17
C GLN A 445 -25.20 -17.61 38.32
N GLN A 446 -25.04 -16.46 37.66
CA GLN A 446 -26.03 -15.39 37.53
C GLN A 446 -26.85 -15.55 36.24
N GLU A 447 -26.44 -16.38 35.29
CA GLU A 447 -27.31 -16.96 34.27
C GLU A 447 -28.12 -18.09 34.90
N PHE A 448 -27.47 -19.01 35.64
CA PHE A 448 -28.15 -20.03 36.42
C PHE A 448 -29.01 -19.44 37.54
N MET A 449 -28.67 -18.29 38.13
CA MET A 449 -29.49 -17.53 39.08
C MET A 449 -30.31 -16.43 38.41
N TYR A 450 -30.17 -16.06 37.13
CA TYR A 450 -31.29 -15.37 36.46
C TYR A 450 -32.36 -16.38 36.12
N ASN A 451 -32.00 -17.62 35.79
CA ASN A 451 -32.93 -18.72 35.60
C ASN A 451 -33.52 -19.19 36.95
N GLN A 452 -32.67 -19.38 37.97
CA GLN A 452 -33.12 -19.77 39.31
C GLN A 452 -33.70 -18.60 40.11
N ASP A 453 -33.36 -17.32 39.90
CA ASP A 453 -34.09 -16.18 40.49
C ASP A 453 -35.28 -15.76 39.63
N PHE A 454 -35.40 -16.14 38.36
CA PHE A 454 -36.70 -16.08 37.69
C PHE A 454 -37.67 -17.09 38.35
N TYR A 455 -37.17 -18.28 38.67
CA TYR A 455 -37.90 -19.32 39.41
C TYR A 455 -38.10 -18.97 40.90
N ILE A 456 -37.07 -18.46 41.56
CA ILE A 456 -37.04 -18.11 42.98
C ILE A 456 -37.69 -16.75 43.21
N GLN A 457 -37.72 -15.79 42.27
CA GLN A 457 -38.66 -14.66 42.36
C GLN A 457 -40.11 -15.10 42.09
N GLN A 458 -40.35 -16.16 41.31
CA GLN A 458 -41.69 -16.77 41.25
C GLN A 458 -42.12 -17.33 42.61
N VAL A 459 -41.17 -17.90 43.37
CA VAL A 459 -41.37 -18.45 44.72
C VAL A 459 -41.31 -17.39 45.83
N GLN A 460 -40.50 -16.34 45.71
CA GLN A 460 -40.33 -15.24 46.67
C GLN A 460 -41.39 -14.16 46.49
N ARG A 461 -41.89 -13.88 45.27
CA ARG A 461 -43.14 -13.11 45.12
C ARG A 461 -44.36 -13.87 45.70
N ARG A 462 -44.18 -15.14 46.08
CA ARG A 462 -45.13 -15.99 46.81
C ARG A 462 -44.79 -16.13 48.31
N LEU A 463 -43.52 -16.05 48.72
CA LEU A 463 -43.02 -16.14 50.11
C LEU A 463 -42.85 -14.78 50.82
N SER A 464 -42.30 -13.77 50.15
CA SER A 464 -42.26 -12.38 50.64
C SER A 464 -43.66 -11.72 50.69
N ARG A 465 -44.70 -12.42 50.20
CA ARG A 465 -46.12 -12.12 50.48
C ARG A 465 -46.64 -12.73 51.78
N LEU A 466 -45.82 -13.53 52.48
CA LEU A 466 -46.18 -14.23 53.72
C LEU A 466 -45.40 -13.74 54.95
N GLU A 467 -44.13 -13.29 54.84
CA GLU A 467 -43.24 -13.25 56.02
C GLU A 467 -42.64 -11.89 56.45
N GLY A 468 -42.38 -10.91 55.57
CA GLY A 468 -42.16 -9.48 55.92
C GLY A 468 -40.91 -9.03 56.71
N GLU A 469 -40.07 -8.19 56.07
CA GLU A 469 -38.96 -7.36 56.62
C GLU A 469 -37.62 -8.04 56.98
N ILE A 470 -36.58 -7.22 57.27
CA ILE A 470 -35.14 -7.53 57.22
C ILE A 470 -34.38 -6.77 58.35
N ASP A 471 -33.30 -7.36 58.87
CA ASP A 471 -32.52 -6.92 60.04
C ASP A 471 -31.57 -5.71 59.87
N ALA A 472 -31.08 -5.18 61.00
CA ALA A 472 -30.44 -3.86 61.07
C ALA A 472 -28.90 -3.80 61.08
N ASP A 473 -28.18 -4.88 61.43
CA ASP A 473 -26.75 -4.81 61.75
C ASP A 473 -25.83 -4.52 60.55
N GLU A 474 -26.21 -4.93 59.33
CA GLU A 474 -25.46 -4.62 58.10
C GLU A 474 -25.29 -3.10 57.90
N ARG A 475 -26.24 -2.31 58.39
CA ARG A 475 -26.28 -0.85 58.22
C ARG A 475 -25.10 -0.16 58.90
N GLN A 476 -24.69 -0.61 60.09
CA GLN A 476 -23.59 0.01 60.84
C GLN A 476 -22.22 -0.26 60.18
N VAL A 477 -22.02 -1.48 59.65
CA VAL A 477 -20.79 -1.86 58.94
C VAL A 477 -20.62 -1.02 57.66
N LEU A 478 -21.72 -0.82 56.93
CA LEU A 478 -21.75 0.04 55.74
C LEU A 478 -21.47 1.51 56.08
N GLU A 479 -22.08 2.06 57.14
CA GLU A 479 -21.85 3.45 57.56
C GLU A 479 -20.39 3.70 58.00
N ALA A 480 -19.77 2.76 58.71
CA ALA A 480 -18.34 2.83 59.05
C ALA A 480 -17.45 2.84 57.79
N LYS A 481 -17.74 1.98 56.80
CA LYS A 481 -16.96 1.94 55.55
C LYS A 481 -17.16 3.20 54.69
N ILE A 482 -18.37 3.76 54.69
CA ILE A 482 -18.68 5.05 54.05
C ILE A 482 -17.86 6.19 54.66
N ALA A 483 -17.61 6.21 55.97
CA ALA A 483 -16.79 7.23 56.62
C ALA A 483 -15.30 7.17 56.18
N GLU A 484 -14.73 5.96 56.10
CA GLU A 484 -13.35 5.75 55.63
C GLU A 484 -13.16 6.12 54.15
N LEU A 485 -14.14 5.76 53.30
CA LEU A 485 -14.16 6.13 51.88
C LEU A 485 -14.33 7.65 51.67
N LYS A 486 -15.10 8.33 52.53
CA LYS A 486 -15.19 9.81 52.51
C LYS A 486 -13.86 10.47 52.85
N LYS A 487 -13.15 9.99 53.89
CA LYS A 487 -11.83 10.53 54.27
C LYS A 487 -10.80 10.40 53.13
N THR A 488 -10.69 9.22 52.54
CA THR A 488 -9.75 8.96 51.43
C THR A 488 -10.12 9.75 50.17
N LEU A 489 -11.42 9.95 49.90
CA LEU A 489 -11.89 10.86 48.84
C LEU A 489 -11.46 12.31 49.11
N GLU A 490 -11.56 12.81 50.35
CA GLU A 490 -11.12 14.16 50.73
C GLU A 490 -9.62 14.37 50.53
N GLU A 491 -8.80 13.37 50.83
CA GLU A 491 -7.35 13.39 50.62
C GLU A 491 -6.99 13.38 49.12
N LYS A 492 -7.72 12.61 48.29
CA LYS A 492 -7.54 12.61 46.83
C LYS A 492 -8.04 13.89 46.16
N LYS A 493 -9.12 14.52 46.65
CA LYS A 493 -9.54 15.87 46.23
C LYS A 493 -8.42 16.88 46.45
N LYS A 494 -7.88 16.98 47.67
CA LYS A 494 -6.78 17.91 48.00
C LYS A 494 -5.55 17.71 47.12
N ALA A 495 -5.18 16.46 46.80
CA ALA A 495 -4.10 16.18 45.85
C ALA A 495 -4.44 16.64 44.42
N CYS A 496 -5.69 16.44 43.98
CA CYS A 496 -6.18 16.93 42.69
C CYS A 496 -6.21 18.47 42.63
N ASP A 497 -6.60 19.15 43.72
CA ASP A 497 -6.62 20.62 43.81
C ASP A 497 -5.21 21.21 43.70
N ILE A 498 -4.21 20.59 44.33
CA ILE A 498 -2.80 20.97 44.20
C ILE A 498 -2.30 20.76 42.76
N LEU A 499 -2.61 19.62 42.14
CA LEU A 499 -2.28 19.35 40.73
C LEU A 499 -2.96 20.35 39.77
N ASN A 500 -4.23 20.69 40.02
CA ASN A 500 -4.97 21.69 39.25
C ASN A 500 -4.38 23.09 39.41
N ALA A 501 -3.90 23.46 40.60
CA ALA A 501 -3.21 24.73 40.83
C ALA A 501 -1.85 24.77 40.08
N GLN A 502 -1.08 23.68 40.11
CA GLN A 502 0.17 23.56 39.35
C GLN A 502 -0.09 23.60 37.83
N HIS A 503 -1.12 22.89 37.34
CA HIS A 503 -1.51 22.90 35.93
C HIS A 503 -1.94 24.30 35.46
N LYS A 504 -2.76 25.02 36.24
CA LYS A 504 -3.16 26.40 35.95
C LYS A 504 -1.97 27.36 35.96
N LYS A 505 -0.97 27.14 36.82
CA LYS A 505 0.28 27.91 36.79
C LYS A 505 1.05 27.66 35.50
N LEU A 506 1.33 26.40 35.15
CA LEU A 506 2.01 26.04 33.90
C LEU A 506 1.26 26.54 32.66
N GLN A 507 -0.08 26.49 32.67
CA GLN A 507 -0.91 27.05 31.59
C GLN A 507 -0.77 28.57 31.48
N SER A 508 -0.61 29.27 32.60
CA SER A 508 -0.33 30.72 32.64
C SER A 508 1.09 31.04 32.15
N ASP A 509 2.09 30.28 32.61
CA ASP A 509 3.49 30.42 32.20
C ASP A 509 3.63 30.20 30.68
N VAL A 510 2.94 29.20 30.12
CA VAL A 510 2.85 28.97 28.65
C VAL A 510 2.16 30.14 27.92
N GLN A 511 1.14 30.79 28.51
CA GLN A 511 0.52 31.98 27.91
C GLN A 511 1.46 33.20 27.94
N PHE A 512 2.28 33.36 28.98
CA PHE A 512 3.30 34.41 29.03
C PHE A 512 4.41 34.17 28.00
N ILE A 513 4.90 32.92 27.87
CA ILE A 513 5.90 32.55 26.86
C ILE A 513 5.36 32.79 25.44
N LYS A 514 4.10 32.42 25.16
CA LYS A 514 3.47 32.72 23.86
C LYS A 514 3.42 34.22 23.58
N LYS A 515 2.91 35.04 24.50
CA LYS A 515 2.88 36.51 24.34
C LYS A 515 4.27 37.13 24.15
N ALA A 516 5.30 36.56 24.78
CA ALA A 516 6.68 36.98 24.55
C ALA A 516 7.17 36.60 23.14
N MET A 517 6.90 35.37 22.68
CA MET A 517 7.18 34.94 21.31
C MET A 517 6.46 35.81 20.28
N ASP A 518 5.16 36.04 20.45
CA ASP A 518 4.32 36.85 19.57
C ASP A 518 4.90 38.26 19.42
N LYS A 519 5.27 38.90 20.55
CA LYS A 519 5.91 40.22 20.57
C LYS A 519 7.27 40.25 19.88
N THR A 520 8.10 39.21 20.06
CA THR A 520 9.37 39.09 19.29
C THR A 520 9.14 38.81 17.81
N GLY A 521 8.01 38.19 17.44
CA GLY A 521 7.53 38.04 16.07
C GLY A 521 7.13 39.39 15.45
N GLU A 522 6.41 40.23 16.19
CA GLU A 522 6.08 41.60 15.77
C GLU A 522 7.36 42.45 15.60
N GLU A 523 8.29 42.38 16.54
CA GLU A 523 9.56 43.12 16.47
C GLU A 523 10.46 42.66 15.31
N THR A 524 10.57 41.35 15.06
CA THR A 524 11.34 40.83 13.91
C THR A 524 10.67 41.17 12.58
N ASN A 525 9.35 41.09 12.48
CA ASN A 525 8.61 41.54 11.29
C ASN A 525 8.80 43.05 11.04
N GLY A 526 8.74 43.88 12.08
CA GLY A 526 9.00 45.32 11.99
C GLY A 526 10.43 45.64 11.52
N LEU A 527 11.43 44.92 12.04
CA LEU A 527 12.81 45.02 11.56
C LEU A 527 12.94 44.55 10.10
N MET A 528 12.25 43.48 9.69
CA MET A 528 12.31 42.96 8.33
C MET A 528 11.63 43.89 7.30
N ILE A 529 10.55 44.58 7.69
CA ILE A 529 9.96 45.69 6.92
C ILE A 529 10.99 46.84 6.82
N LYS A 530 11.63 47.22 7.92
CA LYS A 530 12.65 48.29 7.91
C LYS A 530 13.86 47.96 7.03
N ILE A 531 14.28 46.70 6.98
CA ILE A 531 15.31 46.20 6.06
C ILE A 531 14.86 46.33 4.60
N HIS A 532 13.60 45.99 4.27
CA HIS A 532 13.07 46.19 2.91
C HIS A 532 12.98 47.67 2.52
N GLU A 533 12.56 48.55 3.44
CA GLU A 533 12.58 50.00 3.21
C GLU A 533 14.00 50.53 2.92
N LEU A 534 14.99 50.09 3.70
CA LEU A 534 16.39 50.48 3.53
C LEU A 534 17.00 49.92 2.24
N ASN A 535 16.67 48.68 1.87
CA ASN A 535 17.09 48.10 0.59
C ASN A 535 16.48 48.86 -0.59
N LEU A 536 15.18 49.16 -0.56
CA LEU A 536 14.50 49.95 -1.59
C LEU A 536 15.04 51.39 -1.67
N PHE A 537 15.46 51.97 -0.53
CA PHE A 537 16.15 53.26 -0.50
C PHE A 537 17.53 53.17 -1.17
N ASN A 538 18.34 52.18 -0.79
CA ASN A 538 19.66 51.94 -1.37
C ASN A 538 19.59 51.71 -2.89
N GLU A 539 18.64 50.89 -3.36
CA GLU A 539 18.41 50.64 -4.79
C GLU A 539 18.05 51.93 -5.56
N LYS A 540 17.24 52.82 -4.97
CA LYS A 540 16.92 54.13 -5.55
C LYS A 540 18.14 55.04 -5.58
N SER A 541 18.90 55.12 -4.48
CA SER A 541 20.16 55.86 -4.43
C SER A 541 21.19 55.35 -5.44
N ASP A 542 21.27 54.03 -5.68
CA ASP A 542 22.14 53.44 -6.70
C ASP A 542 21.66 53.76 -8.13
N GLN A 543 20.35 53.81 -8.37
CA GLN A 543 19.80 54.26 -9.66
C GLN A 543 20.06 55.75 -9.90
N GLU A 544 19.94 56.59 -8.87
CA GLU A 544 20.27 58.02 -8.94
C GLU A 544 21.78 58.24 -9.13
N LEU A 545 22.62 57.47 -8.45
CA LEU A 545 24.08 57.48 -8.64
C LEU A 545 24.47 57.02 -10.05
N LYS A 546 23.78 56.04 -10.64
CA LYS A 546 23.96 55.63 -12.04
C LYS A 546 23.57 56.74 -13.02
N LYS A 547 22.42 57.41 -12.80
CA LYS A 547 22.00 58.59 -13.58
C LYS A 547 23.01 59.74 -13.48
N ALA A 548 23.47 60.07 -12.27
CA ALA A 548 24.46 61.12 -12.05
C ALA A 548 25.83 60.79 -12.70
N LYS A 549 26.23 59.51 -12.72
CA LYS A 549 27.42 59.05 -13.47
C LYS A 549 27.25 59.21 -14.98
N ALA A 550 26.08 58.88 -15.54
CA ALA A 550 25.78 59.08 -16.95
C ALA A 550 25.80 60.57 -17.33
N VAL A 551 25.10 61.43 -16.60
CA VAL A 551 25.10 62.90 -16.83
C VAL A 551 26.51 63.49 -16.69
N LYS A 552 27.33 62.99 -15.77
CA LYS A 552 28.76 63.38 -15.69
C LYS A 552 29.52 62.96 -16.95
N GLN A 553 29.29 61.77 -17.48
CA GLN A 553 29.94 61.29 -18.70
C GLN A 553 29.49 62.10 -19.93
N GLU A 554 28.20 62.42 -20.02
CA GLU A 554 27.63 63.31 -21.05
C GLU A 554 28.27 64.70 -21.00
N MET A 555 28.29 65.37 -19.84
CA MET A 555 28.97 66.67 -19.69
C MET A 555 30.48 66.60 -19.93
N MET A 556 31.14 65.47 -19.65
CA MET A 556 32.55 65.27 -20.02
C MET A 556 32.75 65.09 -21.53
N ILE A 557 31.77 64.55 -22.26
CA ILE A 557 31.80 64.51 -23.72
C ILE A 557 31.56 65.92 -24.29
N GLU A 558 30.59 66.66 -23.75
CA GLU A 558 30.31 68.05 -24.12
C GLU A 558 31.51 68.98 -23.88
N ASP A 559 32.16 68.91 -22.71
CA ASP A 559 33.39 69.65 -22.40
C ASP A 559 34.53 69.32 -23.39
N ASN A 560 34.69 68.05 -23.77
CA ASN A 560 35.68 67.67 -24.78
C ASN A 560 35.30 68.14 -26.20
N LEU A 561 34.02 68.12 -26.57
CA LEU A 561 33.53 68.68 -27.84
C LEU A 561 33.74 70.20 -27.90
N LEU A 562 33.43 70.92 -26.82
CA LEU A 562 33.68 72.36 -26.69
C LEU A 562 35.18 72.67 -26.73
N LYS A 563 36.04 71.85 -26.12
CA LYS A 563 37.50 71.98 -26.24
C LYS A 563 38.01 71.74 -27.67
N LEU A 564 37.41 70.80 -28.41
CA LEU A 564 37.71 70.59 -29.83
C LEU A 564 37.21 71.76 -30.70
N GLU A 565 36.05 72.32 -30.41
CA GLU A 565 35.54 73.51 -31.12
C GLU A 565 36.37 74.75 -30.81
N VAL A 566 36.74 74.99 -29.55
CA VAL A 566 37.66 76.07 -29.15
C VAL A 566 39.02 75.91 -29.84
N LYS A 567 39.60 74.71 -29.91
CA LYS A 567 40.82 74.45 -30.70
C LYS A 567 40.61 74.76 -32.17
N ARG A 568 39.53 74.26 -32.78
CA ARG A 568 39.20 74.53 -34.20
C ARG A 568 39.02 76.02 -34.49
N LEU A 569 38.41 76.77 -33.58
CA LEU A 569 38.25 78.22 -33.67
C LEU A 569 39.60 78.95 -33.46
N GLN A 570 40.45 78.48 -32.56
CA GLN A 570 41.81 78.99 -32.35
C GLN A 570 42.73 78.73 -33.56
N ASP A 571 42.65 77.54 -34.16
CA ASP A 571 43.34 77.20 -35.41
C ASP A 571 42.81 78.04 -36.57
N THR A 572 41.50 78.26 -36.64
CA THR A 572 40.86 79.13 -37.65
C THR A 572 41.30 80.58 -37.47
N LEU A 573 41.39 81.07 -36.23
CA LEU A 573 41.86 82.40 -35.89
C LEU A 573 43.34 82.57 -36.24
N SER A 574 44.18 81.58 -35.91
CA SER A 574 45.61 81.56 -36.28
C SER A 574 45.78 81.60 -37.80
N ASN A 575 45.08 80.72 -38.53
CA ASN A 575 45.04 80.72 -40.00
C ASN A 575 44.52 82.05 -40.59
N LYS A 576 43.67 82.80 -39.87
CA LYS A 576 43.21 84.14 -40.28
C LYS A 576 44.25 85.21 -39.96
N ALA A 577 44.92 85.13 -38.82
CA ALA A 577 46.03 86.01 -38.46
C ALA A 577 47.21 85.86 -39.42
N ASP A 578 47.60 84.63 -39.78
CA ASP A 578 48.62 84.36 -40.81
C ASP A 578 48.23 84.92 -42.18
N LYS A 579 46.94 84.81 -42.54
CA LYS A 579 46.40 85.41 -43.78
C LYS A 579 46.39 86.93 -43.74
N VAL A 580 46.09 87.55 -42.60
CA VAL A 580 46.23 89.01 -42.42
C VAL A 580 47.69 89.42 -42.50
N LEU A 581 48.60 88.76 -41.79
CA LEU A 581 50.03 89.09 -41.77
C LEU A 581 50.70 88.89 -43.14
N THR A 582 50.30 87.86 -43.90
CA THR A 582 50.76 87.68 -45.29
C THR A 582 50.17 88.71 -46.25
N LEU A 583 48.89 89.10 -46.09
CA LEU A 583 48.28 90.20 -46.84
C LEU A 583 48.90 91.57 -46.49
N GLU A 584 49.27 91.82 -45.23
CA GLU A 584 49.98 93.03 -44.82
C GLU A 584 51.40 93.06 -45.39
N LYS A 585 52.11 91.93 -45.35
CA LYS A 585 53.42 91.79 -46.00
C LYS A 585 53.33 92.04 -47.52
N GLN A 586 52.33 91.48 -48.19
CA GLN A 586 52.05 91.75 -49.61
C GLN A 586 51.67 93.21 -49.86
N LYS A 587 50.84 93.82 -49.00
CA LYS A 587 50.45 95.24 -49.07
C LYS A 587 51.67 96.16 -48.90
N LEU A 588 52.59 95.86 -48.00
CA LEU A 588 53.84 96.61 -47.81
C LEU A 588 54.77 96.44 -49.02
N GLN A 589 54.89 95.22 -49.57
CA GLN A 589 55.65 94.97 -50.81
C GLN A 589 55.05 95.72 -52.00
N LEU A 590 53.72 95.72 -52.15
CA LEU A 590 53.00 96.46 -53.19
C LEU A 590 53.11 97.97 -52.98
N HIS A 591 53.01 98.50 -51.76
CA HIS A 591 53.24 99.93 -51.50
C HIS A 591 54.68 100.33 -51.83
N LYS A 592 55.69 99.49 -51.54
CA LYS A 592 57.08 99.74 -51.92
C LYS A 592 57.26 99.73 -53.44
N ALA A 593 56.75 98.70 -54.13
CA ALA A 593 56.80 98.60 -55.59
C ALA A 593 56.01 99.72 -56.29
N ILE A 594 54.87 100.17 -55.72
CA ILE A 594 54.13 101.32 -56.21
C ILE A 594 54.93 102.61 -55.97
N ALA A 595 55.54 102.81 -54.81
CA ALA A 595 56.36 103.99 -54.54
C ALA A 595 57.54 104.08 -55.51
N GLU A 596 58.29 102.98 -55.66
CA GLU A 596 59.37 102.82 -56.64
C GLU A 596 58.89 103.11 -58.06
N ARG A 597 57.79 102.47 -58.50
CA ARG A 597 57.23 102.69 -59.83
C ARG A 597 56.64 104.08 -60.03
N THR A 598 56.14 104.76 -58.98
CA THR A 598 55.70 106.16 -59.08
C THR A 598 56.87 107.12 -59.21
N GLU A 599 58.02 106.84 -58.58
CA GLU A 599 59.21 107.67 -58.76
C GLU A 599 59.85 107.42 -60.14
N GLU A 600 59.89 106.17 -60.62
CA GLU A 600 60.23 105.85 -62.00
C GLU A 600 59.29 106.54 -63.00
N ILE A 601 57.97 106.48 -62.80
CA ILE A 601 56.98 107.19 -63.63
C ILE A 601 57.15 108.70 -63.54
N LYS A 602 57.57 109.25 -62.39
CA LYS A 602 57.85 110.68 -62.20
C LYS A 602 59.13 111.11 -62.93
N ILE A 603 60.16 110.27 -62.96
CA ILE A 603 61.38 110.47 -63.77
C ILE A 603 61.05 110.34 -65.27
N HIS A 604 60.34 109.30 -65.68
CA HIS A 604 59.88 109.12 -67.06
C HIS A 604 58.93 110.25 -67.49
N LYS A 605 58.07 110.75 -66.60
CA LYS A 605 57.22 111.91 -66.88
C LYS A 605 58.05 113.19 -66.99
N ALA A 606 59.06 113.42 -66.16
CA ALA A 606 59.95 114.57 -66.32
C ALA A 606 60.73 114.52 -67.65
N MET A 607 61.08 113.32 -68.12
CA MET A 607 61.66 113.08 -69.45
C MET A 607 60.63 113.29 -70.58
N LEU A 608 59.41 112.79 -70.43
CA LEU A 608 58.35 112.98 -71.42
C LEU A 608 57.90 114.44 -71.47
N ASP A 609 57.81 115.15 -70.34
CA ASP A 609 57.50 116.58 -70.27
C ASP A 609 58.65 117.44 -70.85
N SER A 610 59.87 116.93 -71.02
CA SER A 610 60.93 117.61 -71.76
C SER A 610 60.90 117.25 -73.26
N GLN A 611 60.64 115.99 -73.61
CA GLN A 611 60.40 115.57 -75.00
C GLN A 611 59.16 116.24 -75.61
N ILE A 612 58.05 116.34 -74.87
CA ILE A 612 56.83 117.05 -75.28
C ILE A 612 57.13 118.53 -75.49
N ARG A 613 57.98 119.17 -74.67
CA ARG A 613 58.40 120.56 -74.92
C ARG A 613 59.21 120.74 -76.21
N LEU A 614 60.00 119.74 -76.61
CA LEU A 614 60.67 119.74 -77.92
C LEU A 614 59.67 119.45 -79.06
N VAL A 615 58.80 118.46 -78.90
CA VAL A 615 57.78 118.08 -79.89
C VAL A 615 56.70 119.15 -80.04
N ASP A 616 56.39 119.96 -79.01
CA ASP A 616 55.51 121.14 -79.12
C ASP A 616 56.17 122.25 -79.93
N GLN A 617 57.49 122.45 -79.83
CA GLN A 617 58.23 123.38 -80.70
C GLN A 617 58.19 122.90 -82.15
N GLU A 618 58.34 121.59 -82.40
CA GLU A 618 58.17 121.00 -83.73
C GLU A 618 56.71 121.02 -84.22
N ARG A 619 55.73 120.78 -83.35
CA ARG A 619 54.30 120.83 -83.71
C ARG A 619 53.87 122.25 -84.00
N GLN A 620 54.38 123.27 -83.30
CA GLN A 620 54.15 124.67 -83.67
C GLN A 620 54.69 124.97 -85.08
N ARG A 621 55.86 124.41 -85.45
CA ARG A 621 56.39 124.48 -86.82
C ARG A 621 55.47 123.79 -87.83
N ILE A 622 55.08 122.54 -87.59
CA ILE A 622 54.27 121.73 -88.51
C ILE A 622 52.80 122.20 -88.58
N SER A 623 52.24 122.77 -87.51
CA SER A 623 50.88 123.34 -87.53
C SER A 623 50.78 124.56 -88.45
N ALA A 624 51.84 125.36 -88.56
CA ALA A 624 51.93 126.39 -89.60
C ALA A 624 51.93 125.75 -91.01
N GLU A 625 52.74 124.71 -91.23
CA GLU A 625 52.80 123.95 -92.49
C GLU A 625 51.47 123.23 -92.85
N PHE A 626 50.64 122.87 -91.86
CA PHE A 626 49.38 122.13 -92.05
C PHE A 626 48.15 123.02 -92.33
N GLN A 627 48.09 124.21 -91.75
CA GLN A 627 46.96 125.13 -91.99
C GLN A 627 46.88 125.56 -93.47
N ASP A 628 48.03 125.64 -94.15
CA ASP A 628 48.13 125.82 -95.61
C ASP A 628 47.55 124.64 -96.42
N ARG A 629 47.43 123.45 -95.83
CA ARG A 629 46.96 122.22 -96.49
C ARG A 629 45.48 121.94 -96.26
N LEU A 630 44.94 122.16 -95.06
CA LEU A 630 43.55 121.80 -94.74
C LEU A 630 42.54 122.54 -95.63
N ASN A 631 42.81 123.81 -95.93
CA ASN A 631 42.08 124.68 -96.86
C ASN A 631 41.93 124.13 -98.31
N LYS A 632 42.60 123.02 -98.63
CA LYS A 632 42.52 122.31 -99.91
C LYS A 632 41.43 121.22 -99.95
N ILE A 633 41.07 120.59 -98.82
CA ILE A 633 40.43 119.26 -98.80
C ILE A 633 38.90 119.27 -98.63
N ASP A 634 38.29 120.11 -97.79
CA ASP A 634 36.83 120.09 -97.55
C ASP A 634 35.99 120.27 -98.82
N LYS A 635 36.60 120.84 -99.87
CA LYS A 635 36.07 121.00 -101.23
C LYS A 635 35.71 119.67 -101.94
N LEU A 636 36.05 118.51 -101.36
CA LEU A 636 35.83 117.18 -101.96
C LEU A 636 34.78 116.31 -101.27
N ARG A 637 34.56 116.45 -99.96
CA ARG A 637 33.86 115.44 -99.14
C ARG A 637 32.34 115.38 -99.37
N CYS A 638 31.69 116.50 -99.66
CA CYS A 638 30.23 116.65 -99.72
C CYS A 638 29.55 115.96 -100.94
N ARG A 639 30.12 114.85 -101.44
CA ARG A 639 29.79 114.25 -102.75
C ARG A 639 29.48 112.74 -102.70
N TYR A 640 29.58 112.08 -101.54
CA TYR A 640 29.63 110.61 -101.47
C TYR A 640 28.55 109.92 -100.61
N GLU A 641 27.86 110.62 -99.69
CA GLU A 641 27.04 109.98 -98.64
C GLU A 641 25.66 109.43 -99.06
N ILE A 642 25.32 109.41 -100.36
CA ILE A 642 23.93 109.29 -100.83
C ILE A 642 23.49 107.82 -101.18
N LEU A 643 24.34 106.79 -101.00
CA LEU A 643 24.27 105.57 -101.83
C LEU A 643 23.83 104.20 -101.21
N THR A 644 23.59 104.03 -99.89
CA THR A 644 24.03 102.76 -99.20
C THR A 644 23.07 101.99 -98.22
N VAL A 645 21.88 101.45 -98.57
CA VAL A 645 20.84 100.98 -97.54
C VAL A 645 20.06 99.61 -97.83
N VAL A 646 20.33 98.41 -97.19
CA VAL A 646 19.70 97.01 -97.49
C VAL A 646 19.39 95.91 -96.35
N MET A 647 19.69 94.55 -96.42
CA MET A 647 18.89 93.34 -95.90
C MET A 647 19.61 92.10 -95.16
N MET A 648 18.93 90.96 -94.71
CA MET A 648 19.41 89.88 -93.72
C MET A 648 19.25 88.25 -93.86
N PRO A 649 18.43 87.40 -93.10
CA PRO A 649 18.76 86.03 -92.47
C PRO A 649 17.83 84.76 -92.81
N SER A 650 17.69 83.50 -92.23
CA SER A 650 18.12 82.54 -91.08
C SER A 650 17.90 80.98 -91.43
N GLU A 651 17.75 79.79 -90.72
CA GLU A 651 17.62 79.04 -89.35
C GLU A 651 18.01 77.46 -89.52
N GLY A 652 17.86 76.27 -88.79
CA GLY A 652 17.35 75.49 -87.55
C GLY A 652 17.50 73.88 -87.73
N GLU A 653 17.25 72.74 -86.96
CA GLU A 653 16.93 72.12 -85.57
C GLU A 653 17.09 70.49 -85.47
N GLU A 654 16.93 69.69 -84.33
CA GLU A 654 17.12 68.15 -84.15
C GLU A 654 16.43 67.36 -82.90
N GLU A 655 16.34 65.97 -82.78
CA GLU A 655 15.79 65.11 -81.60
C GLU A 655 16.01 63.50 -81.55
N LYS A 656 15.72 62.69 -80.45
CA LYS A 656 15.88 61.16 -80.21
C LYS A 656 14.93 60.39 -79.17
N SER A 657 14.96 59.01 -79.01
CA SER A 657 13.99 58.20 -78.13
C SER A 657 14.37 56.78 -77.48
N GLN A 658 13.40 55.89 -77.13
CA GLN A 658 13.25 54.96 -75.93
C GLN A 658 13.10 53.40 -76.16
N ALA A 659 13.65 52.49 -75.32
CA ALA A 659 13.42 51.00 -75.44
C ALA A 659 13.63 49.99 -74.25
N TYR A 660 14.34 50.28 -73.14
CA TYR A 660 15.03 49.26 -72.30
C TYR A 660 14.19 48.29 -71.41
N TYR A 661 12.99 48.64 -70.96
CA TYR A 661 12.41 48.06 -69.74
C TYR A 661 11.67 46.69 -69.85
N VAL A 662 11.41 46.18 -71.05
CA VAL A 662 10.48 45.04 -71.25
C VAL A 662 11.06 43.68 -70.79
N ILE A 663 12.37 43.49 -70.84
CA ILE A 663 13.00 42.15 -70.76
C ILE A 663 12.95 41.55 -69.34
N LYS A 664 12.96 42.38 -68.28
CA LYS A 664 13.11 41.89 -66.89
C LYS A 664 11.90 41.10 -66.37
N ALA A 665 10.70 41.32 -66.92
CA ALA A 665 9.44 40.76 -66.40
C ALA A 665 9.21 39.25 -66.74
N ALA A 666 10.05 38.64 -67.57
CA ALA A 666 9.80 37.29 -68.09
C ALA A 666 10.25 36.15 -67.15
N GLN A 667 11.30 36.34 -66.35
CA GLN A 667 12.02 35.23 -65.70
C GLN A 667 11.38 34.72 -64.40
N GLU A 668 10.60 35.54 -63.68
CA GLU A 668 10.02 35.15 -62.38
C GLU A 668 8.83 34.17 -62.52
N LYS A 669 8.24 34.07 -63.72
CA LYS A 669 7.00 33.30 -63.97
C LYS A 669 7.19 31.79 -64.06
N GLU A 670 8.43 31.30 -64.21
CA GLU A 670 8.73 29.89 -64.46
C GLU A 670 9.23 29.12 -63.22
N ALA A 671 9.57 29.84 -62.13
CA ALA A 671 9.93 29.22 -60.86
C ALA A 671 8.72 28.57 -60.17
N LEU A 672 7.61 29.31 -60.06
CA LEU A 672 6.36 28.93 -59.39
C LEU A 672 5.62 27.72 -59.99
N LYS A 673 6.14 27.11 -61.06
CA LYS A 673 5.49 25.98 -61.75
C LYS A 673 5.99 24.62 -61.28
N ARG A 674 7.17 24.52 -60.65
CA ARG A 674 7.76 23.23 -60.22
C ARG A 674 7.28 22.75 -58.85
N GLU A 675 6.70 23.62 -58.03
CA GLU A 675 6.18 23.26 -56.70
C GLU A 675 4.79 22.58 -56.74
N GLY A 676 4.15 22.51 -57.92
CA GLY A 676 2.88 21.80 -58.11
C GLY A 676 3.05 20.29 -58.24
N ASP A 677 3.95 19.86 -59.13
CA ASP A 677 4.11 18.45 -59.54
C ASP A 677 4.48 17.51 -58.36
N ASP A 678 5.18 18.03 -57.33
CA ASP A 678 5.60 17.31 -56.11
C ASP A 678 4.47 17.06 -55.09
N LEU A 679 3.27 17.61 -55.31
CA LEU A 679 2.09 17.40 -54.46
C LEU A 679 1.20 16.27 -54.99
N ASP A 680 0.94 16.21 -56.29
CA ASP A 680 0.09 15.17 -56.90
C ASP A 680 0.68 13.76 -56.70
N ALA A 681 2.01 13.63 -56.73
CA ALA A 681 2.73 12.37 -56.51
C ALA A 681 2.49 11.73 -55.12
N LYS A 682 1.89 12.43 -54.17
CA LYS A 682 1.54 11.91 -52.84
C LYS A 682 0.13 11.31 -52.77
N ILE A 683 -0.76 11.64 -53.72
CA ILE A 683 -2.17 11.25 -53.67
C ILE A 683 -2.34 9.77 -54.05
N SER A 684 -1.79 9.34 -55.19
CA SER A 684 -1.99 7.97 -55.71
C SER A 684 -1.37 6.83 -54.89
N LYS A 685 -0.64 7.12 -53.80
CA LYS A 685 -0.23 6.09 -52.84
C LYS A 685 -1.35 5.67 -51.90
N ALA A 686 -2.20 6.60 -51.47
CA ALA A 686 -3.28 6.33 -50.52
C ALA A 686 -4.40 5.44 -51.11
N GLU A 687 -4.62 5.52 -52.43
CA GLU A 687 -5.71 4.81 -53.11
C GLU A 687 -5.48 3.29 -53.20
N ASN A 688 -4.21 2.84 -53.25
CA ASN A 688 -3.87 1.43 -53.41
C ASN A 688 -4.03 0.61 -52.12
N GLU A 689 -3.94 1.24 -50.94
CA GLU A 689 -4.02 0.54 -49.65
C GLU A 689 -5.46 0.13 -49.30
N ILE A 690 -6.47 0.77 -49.89
CA ILE A 690 -7.90 0.50 -49.66
C ILE A 690 -8.32 -0.86 -50.25
N VAL A 691 -7.84 -1.19 -51.45
CA VAL A 691 -8.26 -2.39 -52.21
C VAL A 691 -7.81 -3.71 -51.56
N ALA A 692 -6.73 -3.67 -50.78
CA ALA A 692 -6.20 -4.87 -50.11
C ALA A 692 -7.11 -5.39 -48.98
N LEU A 693 -7.99 -4.54 -48.43
CA LEU A 693 -8.79 -4.86 -47.23
C LEU A 693 -10.14 -5.54 -47.54
N GLU A 694 -10.64 -5.52 -48.77
CA GLU A 694 -11.94 -6.14 -49.10
C GLU A 694 -11.83 -7.68 -49.30
N ASN A 695 -10.75 -8.15 -49.92
CA ASN A 695 -10.63 -9.57 -50.34
C ASN A 695 -10.58 -10.58 -49.17
N THR A 696 -10.01 -10.19 -48.03
CA THR A 696 -9.90 -11.07 -46.84
C THR A 696 -11.26 -11.34 -46.17
N LEU A 697 -12.23 -10.45 -46.35
CA LEU A 697 -13.57 -10.55 -45.76
C LEU A 697 -14.45 -11.64 -46.43
N GLN A 698 -14.10 -12.05 -47.65
CA GLN A 698 -14.96 -12.93 -48.47
C GLN A 698 -14.75 -14.43 -48.17
N ILE A 699 -13.51 -14.86 -47.91
CA ILE A 699 -13.17 -16.27 -47.65
C ILE A 699 -13.80 -16.77 -46.33
N LEU A 700 -13.80 -15.92 -45.29
CA LEU A 700 -14.24 -16.28 -43.94
C LEU A 700 -15.73 -16.65 -43.86
N ASN A 701 -16.57 -16.09 -44.74
CA ASN A 701 -18.02 -16.30 -44.72
C ASN A 701 -18.45 -17.67 -45.27
N ASN A 702 -17.70 -18.27 -46.20
CA ASN A 702 -18.11 -19.52 -46.84
C ASN A 702 -17.84 -20.77 -45.97
N SER A 703 -16.71 -20.82 -45.27
CA SER A 703 -16.38 -21.98 -44.41
C SER A 703 -17.39 -22.15 -43.25
N ASN A 704 -17.85 -21.03 -42.68
CA ASN A 704 -18.85 -20.99 -41.61
C ASN A 704 -20.23 -21.58 -41.98
N ASN A 705 -20.55 -21.75 -43.27
CA ASN A 705 -21.83 -22.31 -43.68
C ASN A 705 -21.84 -23.85 -43.72
N ASN A 706 -20.69 -24.52 -43.96
CA ASN A 706 -20.66 -25.99 -44.01
C ASN A 706 -20.57 -26.62 -42.62
N PHE A 707 -19.84 -26.00 -41.68
CA PHE A 707 -19.84 -26.40 -40.27
C PHE A 707 -21.22 -26.31 -39.59
N ARG A 708 -22.20 -25.63 -40.21
CA ARG A 708 -23.61 -25.62 -39.77
C ARG A 708 -24.45 -26.74 -40.37
N ASN A 709 -23.99 -27.40 -41.43
CA ASN A 709 -24.69 -28.53 -42.05
C ASN A 709 -24.25 -29.88 -41.44
N SER A 710 -22.99 -30.01 -41.01
CA SER A 710 -22.46 -31.21 -40.34
C SER A 710 -23.01 -31.49 -38.93
N PHE A 711 -23.94 -30.66 -38.45
CA PHE A 711 -24.69 -30.87 -37.19
C PHE A 711 -26.20 -31.07 -37.43
N LYS A 712 -26.59 -31.44 -38.65
CA LYS A 712 -27.90 -32.08 -38.86
C LYS A 712 -27.77 -33.56 -38.54
N GLU A 713 -28.42 -33.99 -37.45
CA GLU A 713 -28.57 -35.41 -37.15
C GLU A 713 -29.26 -36.14 -38.31
N VAL A 714 -28.78 -37.36 -38.53
CA VAL A 714 -29.08 -38.26 -39.65
C VAL A 714 -30.57 -38.63 -39.74
N THR A 715 -31.07 -38.73 -40.97
CA THR A 715 -32.40 -39.28 -41.29
C THR A 715 -32.54 -40.73 -40.81
N GLU A 716 -33.74 -41.15 -40.44
CA GLU A 716 -34.07 -42.27 -39.53
C GLU A 716 -33.67 -43.72 -39.94
N THR A 717 -32.72 -43.94 -40.86
CA THR A 717 -32.40 -45.26 -41.46
C THR A 717 -30.91 -45.47 -41.87
N SER A 718 -29.99 -45.65 -40.92
CA SER A 718 -28.59 -46.13 -41.15
C SER A 718 -28.00 -46.70 -39.85
N GLU A 719 -26.84 -47.38 -39.81
CA GLU A 719 -26.34 -48.03 -38.57
C GLU A 719 -25.91 -47.07 -37.44
N GLU A 720 -25.75 -45.76 -37.70
CA GLU A 720 -25.76 -44.77 -36.61
C GLU A 720 -27.08 -44.81 -35.82
N TYR A 721 -28.18 -45.32 -36.40
CA TYR A 721 -29.44 -45.69 -35.74
C TYR A 721 -29.31 -46.93 -34.84
N GLU A 722 -28.36 -47.84 -35.09
CA GLU A 722 -28.15 -49.06 -34.31
C GLU A 722 -27.05 -48.91 -33.23
N GLU A 723 -26.02 -48.10 -33.49
CA GLU A 723 -25.21 -47.56 -32.40
C GLU A 723 -25.98 -46.48 -31.63
N LYS A 724 -26.93 -45.77 -32.24
CA LYS A 724 -28.05 -45.10 -31.53
C LYS A 724 -29.03 -46.09 -30.93
N LEU A 725 -29.16 -47.36 -31.31
CA LEU A 725 -29.96 -48.32 -30.51
C LEU A 725 -29.18 -48.82 -29.30
N LYS A 726 -27.85 -48.87 -29.35
CA LYS A 726 -26.98 -49.13 -28.18
C LYS A 726 -26.81 -47.91 -27.31
N LEU A 727 -26.71 -46.71 -27.88
CA LEU A 727 -26.80 -45.44 -27.18
C LEU A 727 -28.24 -45.09 -26.83
N GLU A 728 -29.27 -45.68 -27.43
CA GLU A 728 -30.68 -45.75 -26.97
C GLU A 728 -30.94 -46.95 -26.08
N GLU A 729 -29.94 -47.80 -25.80
CA GLU A 729 -29.89 -48.84 -24.77
C GLU A 729 -29.16 -48.33 -23.53
N GLU A 730 -28.10 -47.53 -23.70
CA GLU A 730 -27.47 -46.74 -22.64
C GLU A 730 -28.25 -45.47 -22.33
N LYS A 731 -28.95 -44.87 -23.31
CA LYS A 731 -30.13 -44.00 -23.14
C LYS A 731 -31.40 -44.84 -23.06
N ARG A 732 -31.43 -46.18 -23.03
CA ARG A 732 -32.54 -46.92 -22.38
C ARG A 732 -32.26 -47.10 -20.92
N VAL A 733 -31.01 -47.17 -20.48
CA VAL A 733 -30.58 -47.16 -19.07
C VAL A 733 -30.58 -45.75 -18.51
N ALA A 734 -30.22 -44.75 -19.33
CA ALA A 734 -30.27 -43.33 -19.00
C ALA A 734 -31.62 -42.71 -19.34
N ASP A 735 -32.44 -43.25 -20.27
CA ASP A 735 -33.91 -43.15 -20.21
C ASP A 735 -34.53 -44.20 -19.28
N GLU A 736 -33.84 -45.10 -18.59
CA GLU A 736 -34.47 -45.85 -17.48
C GLU A 736 -34.27 -45.02 -16.23
N LYS A 737 -33.16 -44.27 -16.13
CA LYS A 737 -32.91 -43.19 -15.17
C LYS A 737 -33.66 -41.89 -15.51
N TYR A 738 -33.92 -41.59 -16.79
CA TYR A 738 -34.73 -40.44 -17.22
C TYR A 738 -36.21 -40.81 -17.42
N ARG A 739 -36.59 -42.05 -17.75
CA ARG A 739 -37.92 -42.59 -17.39
C ARG A 739 -38.02 -42.88 -15.90
N TYR A 740 -36.94 -42.84 -15.09
CA TYR A 740 -37.03 -42.81 -13.62
C TYR A 740 -37.25 -41.38 -13.13
N LYS A 741 -36.53 -40.39 -13.67
CA LYS A 741 -36.77 -38.96 -13.39
C LYS A 741 -38.05 -38.43 -14.01
N ARG A 742 -38.51 -39.02 -15.11
CA ARG A 742 -39.83 -38.90 -15.75
C ARG A 742 -40.78 -40.02 -15.32
N ARG A 743 -40.38 -40.90 -14.38
CA ARG A 743 -41.31 -41.58 -13.45
C ARG A 743 -41.56 -40.65 -12.28
N GLN A 744 -40.55 -39.98 -11.71
CA GLN A 744 -40.74 -38.95 -10.67
C GLN A 744 -41.48 -37.71 -11.18
N ILE A 745 -41.18 -37.23 -12.39
CA ILE A 745 -41.97 -36.17 -13.03
C ILE A 745 -43.31 -36.73 -13.49
N LYS A 746 -43.44 -38.01 -13.90
CA LYS A 746 -44.78 -38.64 -14.00
C LYS A 746 -45.47 -38.88 -12.66
N GLU A 747 -44.79 -38.97 -11.52
CA GLU A 747 -45.41 -39.13 -10.20
C GLU A 747 -45.95 -37.76 -9.73
N LEU A 748 -45.39 -36.66 -10.26
CA LEU A 748 -45.86 -35.29 -10.11
C LEU A 748 -46.91 -34.91 -11.18
N GLU A 749 -46.74 -35.33 -12.44
CA GLU A 749 -47.74 -35.21 -13.50
C GLU A 749 -48.92 -36.15 -13.28
N GLU A 750 -48.77 -37.31 -12.65
CA GLU A 750 -49.82 -38.23 -12.19
C GLU A 750 -50.29 -37.90 -10.76
N TYR A 751 -49.65 -36.94 -10.10
CA TYR A 751 -50.29 -36.12 -9.06
C TYR A 751 -51.30 -35.17 -9.72
N LEU A 752 -51.02 -34.64 -10.92
CA LEU A 752 -51.99 -33.91 -11.72
C LEU A 752 -53.01 -34.86 -12.40
N GLN A 753 -52.60 -36.02 -12.94
CA GLN A 753 -53.53 -37.10 -13.35
C GLN A 753 -54.20 -37.77 -12.14
N SER A 754 -53.89 -37.40 -10.89
CA SER A 754 -54.75 -37.75 -9.74
C SER A 754 -56.04 -36.92 -9.72
N MET A 755 -56.08 -35.80 -10.43
CA MET A 755 -57.32 -35.13 -10.79
C MET A 755 -58.05 -35.92 -11.90
N GLU A 756 -57.34 -36.53 -12.85
CA GLU A 756 -57.94 -37.49 -13.80
C GLU A 756 -58.37 -38.80 -13.14
N LYS A 757 -57.80 -39.22 -12.00
CA LYS A 757 -58.34 -40.34 -11.19
C LYS A 757 -59.78 -40.09 -10.73
N ASN A 758 -60.22 -38.83 -10.61
CA ASN A 758 -61.61 -38.49 -10.34
C ASN A 758 -62.52 -38.58 -11.59
N TYR A 759 -61.95 -38.56 -12.79
CA TYR A 759 -62.66 -38.80 -14.05
C TYR A 759 -62.73 -40.31 -14.38
N ASP A 760 -61.61 -41.00 -14.18
CA ASP A 760 -61.47 -42.46 -14.14
C ASP A 760 -62.41 -43.12 -13.12
N ALA A 761 -62.82 -42.40 -12.06
CA ALA A 761 -63.86 -42.85 -11.12
C ALA A 761 -65.28 -42.87 -11.70
N LEU A 762 -65.63 -41.91 -12.58
CA LEU A 762 -66.99 -41.77 -13.14
C LEU A 762 -67.24 -42.78 -14.26
N LEU A 763 -66.31 -42.91 -15.22
CA LEU A 763 -66.44 -43.88 -16.31
C LEU A 763 -66.47 -45.33 -15.81
N LYS A 764 -65.76 -45.64 -14.72
CA LYS A 764 -65.82 -46.96 -14.08
C LYS A 764 -67.22 -47.29 -13.55
N GLN A 765 -67.96 -46.32 -13.02
CA GLN A 765 -69.35 -46.57 -12.58
C GLN A 765 -70.27 -46.91 -13.76
N GLU A 766 -70.18 -46.18 -14.88
CA GLU A 766 -71.05 -46.42 -16.04
C GLU A 766 -70.76 -47.77 -16.72
N ALA A 767 -69.49 -48.13 -16.89
CA ALA A 767 -69.10 -49.44 -17.44
C ALA A 767 -69.59 -50.60 -16.56
N ILE A 768 -69.42 -50.49 -15.22
CA ILE A 768 -69.92 -51.50 -14.25
C ILE A 768 -71.42 -51.73 -14.41
N PHE A 769 -72.22 -50.68 -14.61
CA PHE A 769 -73.66 -50.85 -14.83
C PHE A 769 -73.99 -51.48 -16.19
N GLN A 770 -73.27 -51.16 -17.27
CA GLN A 770 -73.49 -51.81 -18.57
C GLN A 770 -73.14 -53.31 -18.55
N GLU A 771 -72.05 -53.67 -17.87
CA GLU A 771 -71.57 -55.05 -17.80
C GLU A 771 -72.44 -55.90 -16.87
N GLN A 772 -72.86 -55.37 -15.71
CA GLN A 772 -73.89 -56.02 -14.87
C GLN A 772 -75.23 -56.21 -15.62
N ASN A 773 -75.57 -55.32 -16.56
CA ASN A 773 -76.76 -55.47 -17.39
C ASN A 773 -76.58 -56.55 -18.47
N LYS A 774 -75.37 -56.68 -19.04
CA LYS A 774 -75.01 -57.76 -19.98
C LYS A 774 -74.87 -59.11 -19.29
N GLU A 775 -74.32 -59.18 -18.09
CA GLU A 775 -74.30 -60.40 -17.28
C GLU A 775 -75.70 -60.79 -16.84
N LYS A 776 -76.55 -59.83 -16.43
CA LYS A 776 -77.96 -60.14 -16.16
C LYS A 776 -78.71 -60.52 -17.43
N GLN A 777 -78.38 -59.98 -18.60
CA GLN A 777 -78.89 -60.48 -19.89
C GLN A 777 -78.34 -61.86 -20.24
N ALA A 778 -77.08 -62.19 -19.93
CA ALA A 778 -76.48 -63.49 -20.17
C ALA A 778 -77.06 -64.54 -19.22
N VAL A 779 -77.23 -64.22 -17.94
CA VAL A 779 -77.95 -65.03 -16.94
C VAL A 779 -79.43 -65.13 -17.32
N ILE A 780 -80.08 -64.09 -17.85
CA ILE A 780 -81.45 -64.19 -18.38
C ILE A 780 -81.49 -65.01 -19.68
N LEU A 781 -80.46 -65.02 -20.53
CA LEU A 781 -80.39 -65.84 -21.74
C LEU A 781 -80.01 -67.30 -21.45
N GLN A 782 -79.22 -67.54 -20.40
CA GLN A 782 -78.87 -68.85 -19.86
C GLN A 782 -80.09 -69.44 -19.12
N LEU A 783 -80.73 -68.66 -18.24
CA LEU A 783 -82.00 -69.03 -17.61
C LEU A 783 -83.13 -69.13 -18.64
N ASN A 784 -83.17 -68.33 -19.71
CA ASN A 784 -84.14 -68.52 -20.79
C ASN A 784 -83.80 -69.74 -21.65
N LYS A 785 -82.54 -70.09 -21.87
CA LYS A 785 -82.16 -71.39 -22.46
C LYS A 785 -82.63 -72.53 -21.56
N GLU A 786 -82.32 -72.48 -20.27
CA GLU A 786 -82.75 -73.49 -19.30
C GLU A 786 -84.28 -73.53 -19.21
N ILE A 787 -84.98 -72.39 -19.22
CA ILE A 787 -86.45 -72.33 -19.24
C ILE A 787 -87.02 -72.83 -20.57
N GLU A 788 -86.43 -72.56 -21.73
CA GLU A 788 -86.85 -73.16 -23.02
C GLU A 788 -86.46 -74.64 -23.14
N GLU A 789 -85.45 -75.11 -22.42
CA GLU A 789 -85.11 -76.52 -22.27
C GLU A 789 -85.99 -77.23 -21.21
N GLN A 790 -86.63 -76.49 -20.31
CA GLN A 790 -87.55 -76.99 -19.28
C GLN A 790 -89.03 -76.89 -19.72
N LYS A 791 -89.41 -75.87 -20.50
CA LYS A 791 -90.77 -75.68 -21.06
C LYS A 791 -91.32 -76.91 -21.79
N PRO A 792 -90.61 -77.56 -22.75
CA PRO A 792 -91.11 -78.77 -23.41
C PRO A 792 -91.13 -79.99 -22.47
N LYS A 793 -90.37 -79.99 -21.37
CA LYS A 793 -90.47 -81.00 -20.30
C LYS A 793 -91.74 -80.74 -19.47
N LEU A 794 -92.00 -79.49 -19.09
CA LEU A 794 -93.18 -79.08 -18.32
C LEU A 794 -94.49 -79.24 -19.13
N GLU A 795 -94.51 -78.87 -20.41
CA GLU A 795 -95.66 -79.10 -21.30
C GLU A 795 -95.98 -80.59 -21.47
N ARG A 796 -94.97 -81.46 -21.56
CA ARG A 796 -95.18 -82.92 -21.55
C ARG A 796 -95.87 -83.34 -20.26
N VAL A 797 -95.35 -82.90 -19.10
CA VAL A 797 -95.95 -83.22 -17.79
C VAL A 797 -97.36 -82.65 -17.67
N ILE A 798 -97.66 -81.42 -18.11
CA ILE A 798 -99.02 -80.85 -18.04
C ILE A 798 -99.98 -81.53 -19.03
N LYS A 799 -99.52 -81.94 -20.22
CA LYS A 799 -100.32 -82.77 -21.14
C LYS A 799 -100.56 -84.18 -20.58
N GLN A 800 -99.62 -84.71 -19.81
CA GLN A 800 -99.74 -85.99 -19.10
C GLN A 800 -100.68 -85.88 -17.88
N CYS A 801 -100.52 -84.86 -17.03
CA CYS A 801 -101.39 -84.57 -15.88
C CYS A 801 -102.80 -84.20 -16.31
N SER A 802 -103.01 -83.38 -17.35
CA SER A 802 -104.37 -83.10 -17.85
C SER A 802 -104.99 -84.29 -18.58
N ARG A 803 -104.20 -85.25 -19.07
CA ARG A 803 -104.70 -86.54 -19.58
C ARG A 803 -105.04 -87.48 -18.43
N LEU A 804 -104.21 -87.58 -17.40
CA LEU A 804 -104.45 -88.35 -16.18
C LEU A 804 -105.64 -87.78 -15.40
N SER A 805 -105.78 -86.47 -15.23
CA SER A 805 -107.00 -85.84 -14.70
C SER A 805 -108.20 -86.10 -15.61
N ARG A 806 -108.06 -86.16 -16.95
CA ARG A 806 -109.16 -86.60 -17.85
C ARG A 806 -109.47 -88.10 -17.74
N GLU A 807 -108.52 -88.95 -17.38
CA GLU A 807 -108.71 -90.38 -17.12
C GLU A 807 -109.30 -90.61 -15.71
N ILE A 808 -108.90 -89.84 -14.70
CA ILE A 808 -109.54 -89.76 -13.38
C ILE A 808 -110.96 -89.22 -13.53
N GLN A 809 -111.17 -88.18 -14.34
CA GLN A 809 -112.48 -87.63 -14.69
C GLN A 809 -113.29 -88.52 -15.64
N SER A 810 -112.74 -89.58 -16.25
CA SER A 810 -113.49 -90.57 -17.03
C SER A 810 -113.82 -91.82 -16.20
N LEU A 811 -112.93 -92.21 -15.27
CA LEU A 811 -113.19 -93.14 -14.17
C LEU A 811 -114.28 -92.59 -13.24
N LYS A 812 -114.25 -91.28 -12.93
CA LYS A 812 -115.23 -90.55 -12.10
C LYS A 812 -116.32 -89.79 -12.88
N LYS A 813 -116.29 -89.84 -14.22
CA LYS A 813 -117.27 -89.27 -15.17
C LYS A 813 -117.74 -87.83 -14.89
N THR A 814 -116.85 -86.92 -14.48
CA THR A 814 -117.21 -85.53 -14.10
C THR A 814 -116.16 -84.51 -14.58
N LYS A 815 -116.57 -83.29 -14.98
CA LYS A 815 -115.65 -82.22 -15.43
C LYS A 815 -115.06 -81.37 -14.29
N ALA A 816 -115.46 -81.61 -13.04
CA ALA A 816 -115.08 -80.80 -11.89
C ALA A 816 -113.84 -81.37 -11.17
N ALA A 817 -113.09 -80.52 -10.48
CA ALA A 817 -111.91 -80.92 -9.72
C ALA A 817 -112.27 -81.82 -8.53
N THR A 818 -111.41 -82.79 -8.24
CA THR A 818 -111.63 -83.88 -7.28
C THR A 818 -110.62 -83.85 -6.12
N GLN A 819 -110.75 -84.79 -5.19
CA GLN A 819 -110.15 -84.65 -3.86
C GLN A 819 -108.67 -85.05 -3.81
N GLU A 820 -108.24 -85.90 -4.73
CA GLU A 820 -106.86 -86.38 -4.87
C GLU A 820 -105.93 -85.29 -5.44
N GLU A 821 -106.47 -84.41 -6.30
CA GLU A 821 -105.75 -83.26 -6.85
C GLU A 821 -105.29 -82.33 -5.70
N LYS A 822 -106.12 -82.16 -4.66
CA LYS A 822 -105.81 -81.32 -3.49
C LYS A 822 -104.72 -81.86 -2.56
N ASP A 823 -104.46 -83.17 -2.53
CA ASP A 823 -103.37 -83.74 -1.71
C ASP A 823 -102.01 -83.61 -2.41
N ILE A 824 -102.01 -83.66 -3.74
CA ILE A 824 -100.83 -83.40 -4.57
C ILE A 824 -100.35 -81.95 -4.33
N ASP A 825 -101.27 -80.98 -4.35
CA ASP A 825 -101.01 -79.57 -4.05
C ASP A 825 -100.37 -79.39 -2.64
N LEU A 826 -100.93 -80.05 -1.63
CA LEU A 826 -100.48 -79.96 -0.23
C LEU A 826 -99.07 -80.56 -0.05
N ARG A 827 -98.72 -81.62 -0.79
CA ARG A 827 -97.37 -82.19 -0.78
C ARG A 827 -96.33 -81.32 -1.48
N ALA A 828 -96.70 -80.61 -2.56
CA ALA A 828 -95.81 -79.65 -3.22
C ALA A 828 -95.37 -78.53 -2.26
N LEU A 829 -96.33 -77.94 -1.53
CA LEU A 829 -96.12 -76.92 -0.50
C LEU A 829 -95.08 -77.31 0.57
N LYS A 830 -95.05 -78.59 0.99
CA LYS A 830 -94.14 -79.04 2.04
C LYS A 830 -92.67 -79.17 1.59
N ASN A 831 -92.43 -79.53 0.33
CA ASN A 831 -91.07 -79.58 -0.21
C ASN A 831 -90.53 -78.17 -0.50
N PHE A 832 -91.38 -77.25 -0.94
CA PHE A 832 -91.04 -75.85 -1.18
C PHE A 832 -90.38 -75.19 0.04
N SER A 833 -90.93 -75.41 1.24
CA SER A 833 -90.37 -74.92 2.51
C SER A 833 -88.95 -75.43 2.81
N LYS A 834 -88.63 -76.68 2.45
CA LYS A 834 -87.27 -77.23 2.65
C LYS A 834 -86.24 -76.59 1.71
N THR A 835 -86.61 -76.34 0.46
CA THR A 835 -85.72 -75.70 -0.51
C THR A 835 -85.34 -74.29 -0.06
N ILE A 836 -86.29 -73.52 0.49
CA ILE A 836 -86.04 -72.17 1.00
C ILE A 836 -85.00 -72.17 2.12
N ASN A 837 -85.15 -73.03 3.15
CA ASN A 837 -84.19 -73.06 4.26
C ASN A 837 -82.77 -73.41 3.80
N LYS A 838 -82.64 -74.23 2.75
CA LYS A 838 -81.34 -74.58 2.17
C LYS A 838 -80.71 -73.41 1.43
N LEU A 839 -81.49 -72.77 0.55
CA LEU A 839 -81.11 -71.55 -0.16
C LEU A 839 -80.70 -70.43 0.81
N LEU A 840 -81.34 -70.36 1.98
CA LEU A 840 -80.99 -69.44 3.06
C LEU A 840 -79.54 -69.67 3.54
N VAL A 841 -79.10 -70.92 3.69
CA VAL A 841 -77.73 -71.23 4.12
C VAL A 841 -76.72 -71.10 2.98
N ASP A 842 -77.10 -71.48 1.76
CA ASP A 842 -76.24 -71.27 0.58
C ASP A 842 -75.91 -69.77 0.44
N VAL A 843 -76.91 -68.88 0.59
CA VAL A 843 -76.73 -67.42 0.64
C VAL A 843 -75.89 -66.96 1.85
N LEU A 844 -76.13 -67.53 3.04
CA LEU A 844 -75.32 -67.25 4.23
C LEU A 844 -73.89 -67.81 4.16
N SER A 845 -73.56 -68.64 3.17
CA SER A 845 -72.21 -69.16 2.92
C SER A 845 -71.48 -68.40 1.81
N ALA A 846 -72.21 -67.94 0.79
CA ALA A 846 -71.67 -67.17 -0.33
C ALA A 846 -71.30 -65.72 0.06
N HIS A 847 -71.81 -65.22 1.18
CA HIS A 847 -71.51 -63.90 1.72
C HIS A 847 -71.04 -63.98 3.19
N PRO A 848 -69.79 -64.39 3.46
CA PRO A 848 -69.25 -64.61 4.82
C PRO A 848 -69.39 -63.42 5.77
N ASP A 849 -69.30 -62.21 5.23
CA ASP A 849 -69.40 -60.95 5.97
C ASP A 849 -70.81 -60.77 6.59
N LEU A 850 -71.83 -61.26 5.87
CA LEU A 850 -73.19 -61.34 6.40
C LEU A 850 -73.32 -62.46 7.43
N THR A 851 -72.60 -63.57 7.32
CA THR A 851 -72.64 -64.65 8.31
C THR A 851 -72.27 -64.13 9.70
N ALA A 852 -71.25 -63.28 9.85
CA ALA A 852 -70.91 -62.71 11.16
C ALA A 852 -72.00 -61.76 11.72
N SER A 853 -72.76 -61.10 10.85
CA SER A 853 -73.90 -60.24 11.22
C SER A 853 -75.12 -61.08 11.60
N PHE A 854 -75.49 -62.03 10.74
CA PHE A 854 -76.57 -62.98 10.99
C PHE A 854 -76.28 -63.85 12.21
N GLN A 855 -75.05 -64.29 12.44
CA GLN A 855 -74.69 -65.08 13.61
C GLN A 855 -74.76 -64.24 14.88
N LYS A 856 -74.31 -62.97 14.87
CA LYS A 856 -74.61 -62.05 15.99
C LYS A 856 -76.11 -61.87 16.25
N TYR A 857 -76.96 -61.79 15.23
CA TYR A 857 -78.41 -61.71 15.41
C TYR A 857 -79.03 -63.03 15.90
N PHE A 858 -78.60 -64.17 15.35
CA PHE A 858 -79.08 -65.49 15.73
C PHE A 858 -78.65 -65.85 17.16
N ASP A 859 -77.39 -65.57 17.52
CA ASP A 859 -76.87 -65.67 18.90
C ASP A 859 -77.59 -64.71 19.85
N GLN A 860 -77.90 -63.47 19.44
CA GLN A 860 -78.74 -62.53 20.22
C GLN A 860 -80.15 -63.10 20.51
N PHE A 861 -80.73 -63.86 19.57
CA PHE A 861 -82.04 -64.48 19.72
C PHE A 861 -82.01 -65.94 20.18
N ASN A 862 -80.83 -66.48 20.53
CA ASN A 862 -80.59 -67.90 20.86
C ASN A 862 -81.11 -68.90 19.79
N LEU A 863 -81.26 -68.45 18.55
CA LEU A 863 -81.56 -69.31 17.40
C LEU A 863 -80.23 -69.86 16.89
N GLN A 864 -80.11 -71.17 16.70
CA GLN A 864 -78.94 -71.70 16.01
C GLN A 864 -78.99 -71.26 14.55
N LEU A 865 -77.96 -70.51 14.11
CA LEU A 865 -77.76 -70.24 12.69
C LEU A 865 -77.70 -71.59 11.97
N PRO A 866 -78.47 -71.85 10.89
CA PRO A 866 -78.64 -73.22 10.41
C PRO A 866 -77.37 -73.79 9.77
N ALA A 867 -76.52 -74.42 10.57
CA ALA A 867 -75.37 -75.18 10.09
C ALA A 867 -75.87 -76.40 9.28
N ILE A 868 -75.35 -76.61 8.07
CA ILE A 868 -75.69 -77.78 7.25
C ILE A 868 -75.02 -79.02 7.85
N ALA A 869 -75.70 -79.63 8.82
CA ALA A 869 -75.78 -81.07 8.86
C ALA A 869 -76.74 -81.53 7.73
N SER A 870 -76.32 -82.54 6.97
CA SER A 870 -77.11 -83.24 5.94
C SER A 870 -77.28 -82.55 4.57
N VAL A 871 -76.69 -83.19 3.56
CA VAL A 871 -77.10 -83.21 2.15
C VAL A 871 -77.06 -81.87 1.40
N GLY A 872 -75.85 -81.58 0.92
CA GLY A 872 -75.57 -80.94 -0.37
C GLY A 872 -75.44 -79.42 -0.36
N GLY A 873 -74.63 -78.84 -1.25
CA GLY A 873 -73.78 -79.59 -2.17
C GLY A 873 -73.14 -78.80 -3.31
N SER A 874 -72.65 -79.57 -4.28
CA SER A 874 -71.84 -79.17 -5.42
C SER A 874 -70.40 -78.72 -5.05
N PRO A 875 -69.42 -78.90 -5.96
CA PRO A 875 -68.08 -79.30 -5.54
C PRO A 875 -66.99 -78.28 -5.90
N SER A 876 -65.73 -78.66 -5.62
CA SER A 876 -64.50 -77.96 -6.01
C SER A 876 -64.49 -76.48 -5.60
N SER A 877 -64.35 -76.10 -4.32
CA SER A 877 -63.80 -76.82 -3.13
C SER A 877 -62.35 -77.31 -3.30
N GLN A 878 -61.39 -76.45 -2.95
CA GLN A 878 -59.95 -76.58 -3.29
C GLN A 878 -59.72 -76.40 -4.81
N SER A 879 -58.70 -75.67 -5.27
CA SER A 879 -57.54 -75.07 -4.58
C SER A 879 -57.63 -73.54 -4.45
#